data_AF-Q2SSB8-F1
#
_entry.id   AF-Q2SSB8-F1
#
_cell.length_a   1.000
_cell.length_b   1.000
_cell.length_c   1.000
_cell.angle_alpha   90.00
_cell.angle_beta   90.00
_cell.angle_gamma   90.00
#
_symmetry.space_group_name_H-M   'P 1'
#
loop_
_entity.id
_entity.type
_entity.pdbx_description
1 polymer ?
#
loop_
_entity_poly.entity_id
_entity_poly.type
_entity_poly.pdbx_seq_one_letter_code
_entity_poly.pdbx_strand_id
1 'polypeptide(L)'
;MNKLIAILSSMMMITTASLPVIACHKTQKEIKFENNNSITNTHSTVSLFAKELILADQLKVQLSEIKNKNNKKSLSDLLKENNLKLENTDKSISNINTFENLLNQYFEKDSYKKVLDSKIKLDSKNNSSNFLFKEIFKLVGLGETELDNFSDDITKILDLTISLNPIFVFTNFKEIDSALNTFFEKLKPSFSNWIKTLSTSKEGLVKSIKAFQDEIDVNKKYKDLKAEDLDIAFYVSLVNAIGLGLSIKDFKEVELKTNNAFDSLKNAGDALNKVLSSPAQPNKTNELKVVSYVLQALQFLQIKLSLFENARDHKPTSADKLFDDAKQNQQFIKDLYKDQNIESISKKKPSSINLKYLLSFFKKSVEELKDKNQKDGYELQKLLAMLFLTADEVTYNEKYNNTNEFIEDSKKFVEENKSSPLFYLLQRVLESQLNNKFKSKKDKISVLTKSLTILTKWLTLTVNDLLNGKSLAKSFNEIFKENQIFQTILEKLFESEIIDKNVIPADLHFLIPSLPALVNSFLFSFLTQGDQLSSLIKEVIPVVEFKLDSNQNAFKEIYSGSIFDINKVKTFINKIKEFLDKASKKPDGAIFAEVSKQFDTKVVTEQAEKFVIKPFNELFGNVKTFNLKTLLTTPLNKMDESKWKDRRFAKPLHDKSVTDILDTLLTTLNVQGNEKLESLESSNINLTALIEVVSLINNYSYKAKGVNSSKTQLIELLKENPDKALQILGWTSDKNNPIGKGSLLDTLLFKVFNFKINDKKDKTENALNQFAKVTSLLNKWLVTQVNESDISITFSFTNTNKNSSNQLLSETMIATVKNKVNNSQTKYTFSYARDKQSKFKFTKISKN
;
A
#
# COMPACT_ATOMS: atom_id res chain seq x y z
N MET A 1 -50.18 -29.93 -80.26
CA MET A 1 -49.51 -29.63 -78.98
C MET A 1 -50.36 -28.80 -78.02
N ASN A 2 -50.97 -27.67 -78.41
CA ASN A 2 -51.72 -26.82 -77.47
C ASN A 2 -52.96 -27.49 -76.82
N LYS A 3 -53.60 -28.46 -77.50
CA LYS A 3 -54.67 -29.29 -76.89
C LYS A 3 -54.14 -30.32 -75.87
N LEU A 4 -52.89 -30.77 -76.00
CA LEU A 4 -52.25 -31.69 -75.04
C LEU A 4 -51.81 -30.94 -73.78
N ILE A 5 -51.37 -29.69 -73.92
CA ILE A 5 -51.02 -28.80 -72.79
C ILE A 5 -52.27 -28.43 -71.97
N ALA A 6 -53.42 -28.17 -72.62
CA ALA A 6 -54.67 -27.90 -71.91
C ALA A 6 -55.21 -29.13 -71.13
N ILE A 7 -55.00 -30.35 -71.64
CA ILE A 7 -55.36 -31.59 -70.94
C ILE A 7 -54.40 -31.87 -69.76
N LEU A 8 -53.10 -31.57 -69.90
CA LEU A 8 -52.14 -31.70 -68.80
C LEU A 8 -52.35 -30.65 -67.69
N SER A 9 -52.68 -29.41 -68.02
CA SER A 9 -52.99 -28.36 -67.04
C SER A 9 -54.29 -28.62 -66.27
N SER A 10 -55.30 -29.23 -66.91
CA SER A 10 -56.54 -29.61 -66.24
C SER A 10 -56.39 -30.85 -65.34
N MET A 11 -55.54 -31.82 -65.71
CA MET A 11 -55.20 -32.96 -64.82
C MET A 11 -54.37 -32.54 -63.59
N MET A 12 -53.48 -31.53 -63.70
CA MET A 12 -52.74 -30.99 -62.56
C MET A 12 -53.62 -30.23 -61.55
N MET A 13 -54.67 -29.53 -62.03
CA MET A 13 -55.64 -28.88 -61.14
C MET A 13 -56.53 -29.88 -60.39
N ILE A 14 -56.92 -31.00 -61.03
CA ILE A 14 -57.80 -32.00 -60.39
C ILE A 14 -57.05 -32.85 -59.34
N THR A 15 -55.74 -33.07 -59.51
CA THR A 15 -54.90 -33.74 -58.49
C THR A 15 -54.51 -32.83 -57.33
N THR A 16 -54.47 -31.50 -57.52
CA THR A 16 -54.20 -30.54 -56.43
C THR A 16 -55.46 -30.15 -55.64
N ALA A 17 -56.66 -30.28 -56.23
CA ALA A 17 -57.93 -29.97 -55.56
C ALA A 17 -58.45 -31.09 -54.61
N SER A 18 -57.84 -32.29 -54.61
CA SER A 18 -58.28 -33.43 -53.78
C SER A 18 -57.42 -33.69 -52.52
N LEU A 19 -56.33 -32.93 -52.33
CA LEU A 19 -55.54 -32.93 -51.08
C LEU A 19 -55.99 -31.98 -49.94
N PRO A 20 -56.95 -31.05 -50.10
CA PRO A 20 -57.46 -30.25 -48.97
C PRO A 20 -58.43 -30.99 -48.02
N VAL A 21 -58.86 -32.23 -48.30
CA VAL A 21 -59.91 -32.90 -47.50
C VAL A 21 -59.37 -33.83 -46.40
N ILE A 22 -58.07 -34.14 -46.37
CA ILE A 22 -57.45 -34.90 -45.26
C ILE A 22 -56.60 -33.98 -44.33
N ALA A 23 -56.38 -32.71 -44.70
CA ALA A 23 -55.60 -31.76 -43.90
C ALA A 23 -56.44 -30.87 -42.95
N CYS A 24 -57.77 -30.91 -43.02
CA CYS A 24 -58.64 -30.22 -42.08
C CYS A 24 -59.16 -31.18 -41.01
N HIS A 25 -58.32 -31.58 -40.05
CA HIS A 25 -58.70 -32.04 -38.69
C HIS A 25 -57.43 -32.15 -37.81
N LYS A 26 -56.70 -31.05 -37.64
CA LYS A 26 -55.93 -30.79 -36.40
C LYS A 26 -56.20 -29.35 -35.99
N THR A 27 -57.34 -29.14 -35.34
CA THR A 27 -57.43 -28.14 -34.29
C THR A 27 -56.21 -28.34 -33.38
N GLN A 28 -55.22 -27.44 -33.45
CA GLN A 28 -54.20 -27.34 -32.42
C GLN A 28 -54.97 -27.10 -31.12
N LYS A 29 -55.13 -28.13 -30.29
CA LYS A 29 -55.57 -27.98 -28.91
C LYS A 29 -54.57 -27.02 -28.26
N GLU A 30 -54.96 -25.77 -28.05
CA GLU A 30 -54.18 -24.83 -27.27
C GLU A 30 -53.97 -25.43 -25.87
N ILE A 31 -52.72 -25.53 -25.46
CA ILE A 31 -52.35 -26.16 -24.18
C ILE A 31 -52.58 -25.12 -23.08
N LYS A 32 -53.67 -25.29 -22.32
CA LYS A 32 -53.81 -24.63 -21.02
C LYS A 32 -52.91 -25.36 -20.03
N PHE A 33 -51.91 -24.67 -19.49
CA PHE A 33 -51.02 -25.25 -18.51
C PHE A 33 -51.73 -25.28 -17.14
N GLU A 34 -51.63 -26.39 -16.40
CA GLU A 34 -52.26 -26.52 -15.08
C GLU A 34 -51.36 -26.02 -13.93
N ASN A 35 -50.04 -26.09 -14.10
CA ASN A 35 -49.04 -25.68 -13.11
C ASN A 35 -48.05 -24.64 -13.66
N ASN A 36 -47.35 -23.91 -12.79
CA ASN A 36 -46.26 -22.97 -13.13
C ASN A 36 -46.66 -21.77 -13.99
N ASN A 37 -47.80 -21.14 -13.67
CA ASN A 37 -48.37 -20.08 -14.50
C ASN A 37 -48.34 -18.68 -13.89
N SER A 38 -47.82 -18.53 -12.67
CA SER A 38 -47.66 -17.20 -12.09
C SER A 38 -46.54 -16.44 -12.78
N ILE A 39 -46.90 -15.31 -13.39
CA ILE A 39 -45.96 -14.36 -14.01
C ILE A 39 -45.06 -13.78 -12.93
N THR A 40 -45.61 -13.36 -11.80
CA THR A 40 -44.86 -12.82 -10.66
C THR A 40 -43.85 -13.84 -10.13
N ASN A 41 -44.23 -15.11 -10.00
CA ASN A 41 -43.28 -16.15 -9.58
C ASN A 41 -42.20 -16.40 -10.62
N THR A 42 -42.54 -16.35 -11.91
CA THR A 42 -41.57 -16.47 -13.01
C THR A 42 -40.58 -15.32 -12.99
N HIS A 43 -41.07 -14.07 -12.85
CA HIS A 43 -40.26 -12.85 -12.73
C HIS A 43 -39.30 -12.93 -11.54
N SER A 44 -39.81 -13.26 -10.35
CA SER A 44 -38.98 -13.41 -9.16
C SER A 44 -37.93 -14.52 -9.32
N THR A 45 -38.29 -15.65 -9.93
CA THR A 45 -37.38 -16.77 -10.16
C THR A 45 -36.25 -16.41 -11.13
N VAL A 46 -36.58 -15.80 -12.27
CA VAL A 46 -35.57 -15.42 -13.27
C VAL A 46 -34.70 -14.25 -12.80
N SER A 47 -35.25 -13.30 -12.02
CA SER A 47 -34.46 -12.22 -11.43
C SER A 47 -33.44 -12.73 -10.41
N LEU A 48 -33.81 -13.66 -9.54
CA LEU A 48 -32.86 -14.31 -8.62
C LEU A 48 -31.77 -15.07 -9.38
N PHE A 49 -32.15 -15.85 -10.39
CA PHE A 49 -31.19 -16.59 -11.21
C PHE A 49 -30.23 -15.65 -11.95
N ALA A 50 -30.75 -14.59 -12.56
CA ALA A 50 -29.96 -13.60 -13.25
C ALA A 50 -29.01 -12.86 -12.30
N LYS A 51 -29.44 -12.57 -11.06
CA LYS A 51 -28.57 -11.98 -10.04
C LYS A 51 -27.38 -12.89 -9.73
N GLU A 52 -27.58 -14.21 -9.55
CA GLU A 52 -26.45 -15.13 -9.32
C GLU A 52 -25.43 -15.10 -10.44
N LEU A 53 -25.94 -15.11 -11.68
CA LEU A 53 -25.15 -15.17 -12.90
C LEU A 53 -24.38 -13.85 -13.15
N ILE A 54 -25.05 -12.71 -12.93
CA ILE A 54 -24.46 -11.38 -13.02
C ILE A 54 -23.41 -11.16 -11.93
N LEU A 55 -23.69 -11.57 -10.69
CA LEU A 55 -22.74 -11.43 -9.59
C LEU A 55 -21.49 -12.27 -9.85
N ALA A 56 -21.63 -13.50 -10.33
CA ALA A 56 -20.48 -14.32 -10.72
C ALA A 56 -19.60 -13.61 -11.77
N ASP A 57 -20.21 -13.06 -12.82
CA ASP A 57 -19.48 -12.38 -13.90
C ASP A 57 -18.87 -11.01 -13.47
N GLN A 58 -19.60 -10.21 -12.69
CA GLN A 58 -19.16 -8.86 -12.27
C GLN A 58 -18.13 -8.90 -11.13
N LEU A 59 -18.30 -9.82 -10.18
CA LEU A 59 -17.34 -10.05 -9.10
C LEU A 59 -16.16 -10.93 -9.56
N LYS A 60 -16.25 -11.48 -10.77
CA LYS A 60 -15.30 -12.42 -11.37
C LYS A 60 -15.04 -13.66 -10.51
N VAL A 61 -16.10 -14.27 -9.98
CA VAL A 61 -16.04 -15.46 -9.11
C VAL A 61 -16.77 -16.63 -9.75
N GLN A 62 -16.53 -17.85 -9.26
CA GLN A 62 -17.25 -19.02 -9.74
C GLN A 62 -18.74 -18.93 -9.39
N LEU A 63 -19.61 -19.24 -10.34
CA LEU A 63 -21.07 -19.27 -10.10
C LEU A 63 -21.46 -20.23 -8.96
N SER A 64 -20.71 -21.32 -8.78
CA SER A 64 -20.91 -22.28 -7.70
C SER A 64 -20.72 -21.65 -6.31
N GLU A 65 -19.83 -20.69 -6.15
CA GLU A 65 -19.59 -19.98 -4.88
C GLU A 65 -20.79 -19.09 -4.51
N ILE A 66 -21.34 -18.38 -5.50
CA ILE A 66 -22.56 -17.57 -5.32
C ILE A 66 -23.77 -18.47 -4.98
N LYS A 67 -23.95 -19.56 -5.72
CA LYS A 67 -25.02 -20.55 -5.46
C LYS A 67 -24.92 -21.16 -4.07
N ASN A 68 -23.71 -21.55 -3.63
CA ASN A 68 -23.50 -22.11 -2.29
C ASN A 68 -23.81 -21.09 -1.18
N LYS A 69 -23.45 -19.82 -1.38
CA LYS A 69 -23.79 -18.73 -0.44
C LYS A 69 -25.30 -18.54 -0.33
N ASN A 70 -26.01 -18.54 -1.45
CA ASN A 70 -27.47 -18.39 -1.48
C ASN A 70 -28.19 -19.62 -0.93
N ASN A 71 -27.69 -20.82 -1.20
CA ASN A 71 -28.28 -22.07 -0.69
C ASN A 71 -28.19 -22.22 0.84
N LYS A 72 -27.37 -21.42 1.53
CA LYS A 72 -27.35 -21.32 3.00
C LYS A 72 -28.48 -20.45 3.57
N LYS A 73 -29.19 -19.69 2.73
CA LYS A 73 -30.30 -18.83 3.12
C LYS A 73 -31.64 -19.49 2.80
N SER A 74 -32.68 -19.16 3.57
CA SER A 74 -34.03 -19.58 3.21
C SER A 74 -34.51 -18.83 1.95
N LEU A 75 -35.43 -19.42 1.18
CA LEU A 75 -36.05 -18.73 0.04
C LEU A 75 -36.73 -17.42 0.47
N SER A 76 -37.32 -17.38 1.67
CA SER A 76 -37.97 -16.17 2.20
C SER A 76 -36.97 -15.03 2.41
N ASP A 77 -35.80 -15.33 2.99
CA ASP A 77 -34.75 -14.34 3.21
C ASP A 77 -34.22 -13.80 1.87
N LEU A 78 -33.99 -14.68 0.90
CA LEU A 78 -33.54 -14.30 -0.44
C LEU A 78 -34.56 -13.39 -1.15
N LEU A 79 -35.85 -13.69 -1.08
CA LEU A 79 -36.90 -12.85 -1.67
C LEU A 79 -36.94 -11.47 -1.00
N LYS A 80 -36.88 -11.43 0.34
CA LYS A 80 -36.89 -10.18 1.12
C LYS A 80 -35.69 -9.29 0.84
N GLU A 81 -34.49 -9.86 0.83
CA GLU A 81 -33.24 -9.15 0.52
C GLU A 81 -33.21 -8.55 -0.89
N ASN A 82 -33.95 -9.15 -1.82
CA ASN A 82 -34.01 -8.72 -3.22
C ASN A 82 -35.27 -7.92 -3.57
N ASN A 83 -36.13 -7.62 -2.59
CA ASN A 83 -37.42 -6.97 -2.79
C ASN A 83 -38.30 -7.68 -3.83
N LEU A 84 -38.28 -9.02 -3.82
CA LEU A 84 -39.06 -9.91 -4.69
C LEU A 84 -40.19 -10.56 -3.89
N LYS A 85 -41.25 -10.98 -4.58
CA LYS A 85 -42.42 -11.62 -3.96
C LYS A 85 -42.88 -12.81 -4.78
N LEU A 86 -43.48 -13.79 -4.11
CA LEU A 86 -44.18 -14.88 -4.75
C LEU A 86 -45.69 -14.73 -4.52
N GLU A 87 -46.48 -15.09 -5.52
CA GLU A 87 -47.92 -15.22 -5.44
C GLU A 87 -48.31 -16.59 -4.87
N ASN A 88 -49.16 -16.55 -3.84
CA ASN A 88 -49.64 -17.72 -3.11
C ASN A 88 -50.75 -18.49 -3.86
N THR A 89 -51.19 -17.99 -5.02
CA THR A 89 -52.24 -18.59 -5.84
C THR A 89 -51.73 -19.80 -6.65
N ASP A 90 -50.42 -19.93 -6.83
CA ASP A 90 -49.81 -21.09 -7.47
C ASP A 90 -49.59 -22.21 -6.45
N LYS A 91 -50.54 -23.15 -6.38
CA LYS A 91 -50.48 -24.29 -5.43
C LYS A 91 -49.23 -25.14 -5.60
N SER A 92 -48.60 -25.11 -6.77
CA SER A 92 -47.42 -25.93 -7.10
C SER A 92 -46.15 -25.51 -6.34
N ILE A 93 -46.14 -24.33 -5.70
CA ILE A 93 -44.99 -23.84 -4.91
C ILE A 93 -45.21 -23.89 -3.38
N SER A 94 -46.35 -24.39 -2.92
CA SER A 94 -46.74 -24.40 -1.50
C SER A 94 -45.75 -25.07 -0.54
N ASN A 95 -44.97 -26.04 -1.04
CA ASN A 95 -43.96 -26.79 -0.27
C ASN A 95 -42.50 -26.44 -0.65
N ILE A 96 -42.27 -25.37 -1.43
CA ILE A 96 -40.94 -24.98 -1.89
C ILE A 96 -40.31 -23.97 -0.92
N ASN A 97 -39.20 -24.36 -0.29
CA ASN A 97 -38.47 -23.54 0.70
C ASN A 97 -37.05 -23.13 0.29
N THR A 98 -36.55 -23.61 -0.87
CA THR A 98 -35.23 -23.28 -1.40
C THR A 98 -35.32 -22.65 -2.79
N PHE A 99 -34.35 -21.80 -3.13
CA PHE A 99 -34.27 -21.19 -4.45
C PHE A 99 -34.05 -22.22 -5.57
N GLU A 100 -33.22 -23.24 -5.36
CA GLU A 100 -32.98 -24.27 -6.37
C GLU A 100 -34.25 -25.06 -6.72
N ASN A 101 -35.10 -25.36 -5.73
CA ASN A 101 -36.38 -26.01 -5.97
C ASN A 101 -37.35 -25.09 -6.72
N LEU A 102 -37.38 -23.79 -6.40
CA LEU A 102 -38.18 -22.80 -7.12
C LEU A 102 -37.71 -22.65 -8.58
N LEU A 103 -36.40 -22.57 -8.81
CA LEU A 103 -35.81 -22.49 -10.14
C LEU A 103 -36.15 -23.74 -10.95
N ASN A 104 -35.99 -24.93 -10.37
CA ASN A 104 -36.34 -26.19 -11.02
C ASN A 104 -37.84 -26.32 -11.25
N GLN A 105 -38.69 -25.62 -10.48
CA GLN A 105 -40.13 -25.62 -10.70
C GLN A 105 -40.49 -24.88 -11.99
N TYR A 106 -39.95 -23.68 -12.22
CA TYR A 106 -40.30 -22.84 -13.38
C TYR A 106 -39.39 -23.02 -14.60
N PHE A 107 -38.14 -23.44 -14.44
CA PHE A 107 -37.14 -23.52 -15.52
C PHE A 107 -36.56 -24.93 -15.69
N GLU A 108 -36.26 -25.29 -16.94
CA GLU A 108 -35.52 -26.50 -17.27
C GLU A 108 -34.09 -26.37 -16.74
N LYS A 109 -33.67 -27.34 -15.91
CA LYS A 109 -32.34 -27.39 -15.31
C LYS A 109 -31.27 -27.27 -16.39
N ASP A 110 -30.25 -26.44 -16.13
CA ASP A 110 -29.09 -26.24 -17.01
C ASP A 110 -29.37 -25.72 -18.42
N SER A 111 -30.60 -25.31 -18.74
CA SER A 111 -30.96 -24.79 -20.07
C SER A 111 -30.13 -23.58 -20.51
N TYR A 112 -29.63 -22.79 -19.56
CA TYR A 112 -28.79 -21.61 -19.81
C TYR A 112 -27.40 -21.94 -20.40
N LYS A 113 -26.84 -23.13 -20.15
CA LYS A 113 -25.43 -23.45 -20.45
C LYS A 113 -25.10 -23.36 -21.94
N LYS A 114 -26.06 -23.71 -22.82
CA LYS A 114 -25.87 -23.74 -24.29
C LYS A 114 -26.16 -22.41 -24.98
N VAL A 115 -26.70 -21.43 -24.26
CA VAL A 115 -27.21 -20.17 -24.82
C VAL A 115 -26.55 -18.94 -24.19
N LEU A 116 -25.47 -19.16 -23.43
CA LEU A 116 -24.71 -18.14 -22.74
C LEU A 116 -23.68 -17.49 -23.69
N ASP A 117 -23.68 -16.17 -23.74
CA ASP A 117 -22.69 -15.36 -24.43
C ASP A 117 -21.28 -15.55 -23.83
N SER A 118 -20.28 -15.72 -24.70
CA SER A 118 -18.87 -15.93 -24.32
C SER A 118 -18.25 -14.76 -23.57
N LYS A 119 -18.86 -13.57 -23.63
CA LYS A 119 -18.44 -12.39 -22.83
C LYS A 119 -18.81 -12.51 -21.34
N ILE A 120 -19.68 -13.44 -20.98
CA ILE A 120 -20.10 -13.69 -19.59
C ILE A 120 -19.19 -14.78 -19.01
N LYS A 121 -18.36 -14.40 -18.03
CA LYS A 121 -17.35 -15.28 -17.43
C LYS A 121 -17.82 -15.84 -16.09
N LEU A 122 -18.38 -17.04 -16.10
CA LEU A 122 -18.91 -17.71 -14.90
C LEU A 122 -17.89 -18.59 -14.16
N ASP A 123 -16.74 -18.83 -14.78
CA ASP A 123 -15.63 -19.62 -14.25
C ASP A 123 -14.41 -18.73 -13.97
N SER A 124 -14.63 -17.42 -13.84
CA SER A 124 -13.55 -16.51 -13.51
C SER A 124 -13.09 -16.76 -12.07
N LYS A 125 -11.81 -17.08 -11.91
CA LYS A 125 -11.10 -16.98 -10.65
C LYS A 125 -10.75 -15.52 -10.48
N ASN A 126 -11.29 -14.89 -9.45
CA ASN A 126 -10.90 -13.54 -9.11
C ASN A 126 -9.49 -13.70 -8.60
N ASN A 127 -8.48 -13.51 -9.46
CA ASN A 127 -7.07 -13.63 -9.08
C ASN A 127 -6.82 -12.70 -7.89
N SER A 128 -7.04 -13.22 -6.69
CA SER A 128 -6.47 -12.76 -5.43
C SER A 128 -5.01 -13.22 -5.46
N SER A 129 -4.35 -12.90 -6.56
CA SER A 129 -2.96 -13.23 -6.73
C SER A 129 -2.19 -12.32 -5.82
N ASN A 130 -2.02 -12.78 -4.59
CA ASN A 130 -1.21 -12.12 -3.62
C ASN A 130 0.20 -12.10 -4.21
N PHE A 131 0.62 -10.91 -4.59
CA PHE A 131 1.90 -10.67 -5.23
C PHE A 131 3.04 -11.32 -4.43
N LEU A 132 2.99 -11.25 -3.09
CA LEU A 132 3.97 -11.92 -2.21
C LEU A 132 4.01 -13.44 -2.38
N PHE A 133 2.86 -14.11 -2.50
CA PHE A 133 2.84 -15.57 -2.68
C PHE A 133 3.30 -15.97 -4.08
N LYS A 134 2.91 -15.22 -5.11
CA LYS A 134 3.46 -15.42 -6.46
C LYS A 134 4.98 -15.41 -6.47
N GLU A 135 5.58 -14.47 -5.75
CA GLU A 135 7.04 -14.37 -5.64
C GLU A 135 7.67 -15.51 -4.84
N ILE A 136 7.07 -15.92 -3.71
CA ILE A 136 7.53 -17.07 -2.93
C ILE A 136 7.46 -18.38 -3.75
N PHE A 137 6.43 -18.55 -4.57
CA PHE A 137 6.24 -19.77 -5.36
C PHE A 137 7.09 -19.81 -6.65
N LYS A 138 7.53 -18.66 -7.17
CA LYS A 138 8.61 -18.62 -8.17
C LYS A 138 9.91 -19.22 -7.62
N LEU A 139 10.19 -19.11 -6.31
CA LEU A 139 11.40 -19.68 -5.68
C LEU A 139 11.51 -21.19 -5.79
N VAL A 140 10.36 -21.86 -5.83
CA VAL A 140 10.27 -23.31 -5.98
C VAL A 140 10.06 -23.74 -7.44
N GLY A 141 10.19 -22.80 -8.39
CA GLY A 141 10.27 -23.07 -9.82
C GLY A 141 8.94 -23.10 -10.59
N LEU A 142 7.91 -22.36 -10.13
CA LEU A 142 6.59 -22.34 -10.78
C LEU A 142 6.42 -21.20 -11.79
N GLY A 143 5.76 -21.48 -12.92
CA GLY A 143 5.49 -20.52 -13.99
C GLY A 143 4.30 -19.58 -13.69
N GLU A 144 4.27 -18.40 -14.32
CA GLU A 144 3.23 -17.37 -14.11
C GLU A 144 1.80 -17.86 -14.38
N THR A 145 1.61 -18.72 -15.38
CA THR A 145 0.31 -19.31 -15.74
C THR A 145 -0.18 -20.36 -14.75
N GLU A 146 0.72 -21.01 -14.02
CA GLU A 146 0.41 -21.97 -12.96
C GLU A 146 0.06 -21.21 -11.67
N LEU A 147 0.75 -20.12 -11.38
CA LEU A 147 0.53 -19.26 -10.21
C LEU A 147 -0.85 -18.59 -10.15
N ASP A 148 -1.40 -18.17 -11.29
CA ASP A 148 -2.72 -17.54 -11.37
C ASP A 148 -3.86 -18.47 -10.94
N ASN A 149 -3.76 -19.75 -11.28
CA ASN A 149 -4.76 -20.74 -10.87
C ASN A 149 -4.66 -21.11 -9.39
N PHE A 150 -3.48 -20.95 -8.78
CA PHE A 150 -3.16 -21.49 -7.46
C PHE A 150 -3.14 -20.44 -6.35
N SER A 151 -2.93 -19.14 -6.66
CA SER A 151 -2.87 -18.12 -5.61
C SER A 151 -4.20 -17.96 -4.86
N ASP A 152 -5.34 -18.17 -5.51
CA ASP A 152 -6.64 -18.20 -4.83
C ASP A 152 -6.77 -19.40 -3.90
N ASP A 153 -6.30 -20.57 -4.34
CA ASP A 153 -6.35 -21.80 -3.55
C ASP A 153 -5.36 -21.75 -2.37
N ILE A 154 -4.21 -21.08 -2.53
CA ILE A 154 -3.24 -20.85 -1.46
C ILE A 154 -3.69 -19.74 -0.52
N THR A 155 -4.31 -18.67 -1.02
CA THR A 155 -4.95 -17.66 -0.17
C THR A 155 -6.09 -18.28 0.61
N LYS A 156 -6.88 -19.18 0.02
CA LYS A 156 -7.86 -20.01 0.73
C LYS A 156 -7.20 -20.96 1.73
N ILE A 157 -6.05 -21.58 1.44
CA ILE A 157 -5.29 -22.42 2.39
C ILE A 157 -4.74 -21.58 3.54
N LEU A 158 -4.25 -20.38 3.29
CA LEU A 158 -3.76 -19.47 4.30
C LEU A 158 -4.92 -18.94 5.12
N ASP A 159 -5.99 -18.46 4.49
CA ASP A 159 -7.23 -18.08 5.17
C ASP A 159 -7.77 -19.24 6.00
N LEU A 160 -7.69 -20.48 5.50
CA LEU A 160 -7.94 -21.67 6.30
C LEU A 160 -6.94 -21.73 7.45
N THR A 161 -5.63 -21.75 7.22
CA THR A 161 -4.55 -21.79 8.23
C THR A 161 -4.67 -20.69 9.30
N ILE A 162 -5.21 -19.54 8.93
CA ILE A 162 -5.50 -18.37 9.77
C ILE A 162 -6.81 -18.58 10.55
N SER A 163 -7.83 -19.15 9.91
CA SER A 163 -9.09 -19.60 10.52
C SER A 163 -8.90 -20.82 11.41
N LEU A 164 -7.85 -21.59 11.16
CA LEU A 164 -7.30 -22.72 11.90
C LEU A 164 -6.49 -22.17 13.09
N ASN A 165 -7.10 -21.27 13.86
CA ASN A 165 -6.68 -21.05 15.24
C ASN A 165 -6.72 -22.42 15.92
N PRO A 166 -5.66 -22.88 16.61
CA PRO A 166 -5.61 -24.23 17.16
C PRO A 166 -6.77 -24.54 18.13
N ILE A 167 -7.44 -23.56 18.77
CA ILE A 167 -8.71 -23.89 19.45
C ILE A 167 -9.78 -24.30 18.45
N PHE A 168 -9.96 -23.55 17.36
CA PHE A 168 -10.90 -23.86 16.28
C PHE A 168 -10.59 -25.21 15.62
N VAL A 169 -9.32 -25.55 15.43
CA VAL A 169 -8.88 -26.86 14.93
C VAL A 169 -9.20 -27.96 15.92
N PHE A 170 -9.08 -27.75 17.23
CA PHE A 170 -9.36 -28.83 18.18
C PHE A 170 -10.85 -28.93 18.56
N THR A 171 -11.62 -27.83 18.56
CA THR A 171 -13.08 -27.86 18.79
C THR A 171 -13.85 -28.29 17.54
N ASN A 172 -13.41 -27.86 16.35
CA ASN A 172 -14.07 -28.14 15.08
C ASN A 172 -13.21 -29.04 14.17
N PHE A 173 -12.31 -29.85 14.76
CA PHE A 173 -11.36 -30.71 14.03
C PHE A 173 -12.02 -31.53 12.95
N LYS A 174 -13.17 -32.14 13.26
CA LYS A 174 -13.92 -32.95 12.31
C LYS A 174 -14.43 -32.14 11.11
N GLU A 175 -14.89 -30.92 11.33
CA GLU A 175 -15.41 -30.05 10.27
C GLU A 175 -14.28 -29.52 9.39
N ILE A 176 -13.15 -29.19 10.01
CA ILE A 176 -11.92 -28.75 9.36
C ILE A 176 -11.25 -29.86 8.56
N ASP A 177 -11.08 -31.04 9.16
CA ASP A 177 -10.51 -32.21 8.51
C ASP A 177 -11.41 -32.66 7.36
N SER A 178 -12.74 -32.63 7.54
CA SER A 178 -13.70 -32.86 6.47
C SER A 178 -13.59 -31.81 5.35
N ALA A 179 -13.46 -30.52 5.68
CA ALA A 179 -13.34 -29.45 4.70
C ALA A 179 -12.02 -29.50 3.93
N LEU A 180 -10.91 -29.77 4.62
CA LEU A 180 -9.58 -29.98 4.04
C LEU A 180 -9.57 -31.21 3.14
N ASN A 181 -10.09 -32.34 3.61
CA ASN A 181 -10.18 -33.56 2.79
C ASN A 181 -11.06 -33.31 1.56
N THR A 182 -12.22 -32.65 1.71
CA THR A 182 -13.11 -32.30 0.58
C THR A 182 -12.43 -31.33 -0.39
N PHE A 183 -11.68 -30.35 0.12
CA PHE A 183 -10.93 -29.38 -0.68
C PHE A 183 -9.79 -30.05 -1.46
N PHE A 184 -9.01 -30.90 -0.79
CA PHE A 184 -7.94 -31.65 -1.43
C PHE A 184 -8.47 -32.71 -2.40
N GLU A 185 -9.63 -33.33 -2.14
CA GLU A 185 -10.28 -34.20 -3.13
C GLU A 185 -10.68 -33.43 -4.39
N LYS A 186 -11.15 -32.19 -4.25
CA LYS A 186 -11.46 -31.30 -5.40
C LYS A 186 -10.20 -30.84 -6.13
N LEU A 187 -9.11 -30.57 -5.42
CA LEU A 187 -7.82 -30.21 -6.00
C LEU A 187 -7.06 -31.42 -6.55
N LYS A 188 -7.38 -32.63 -6.11
CA LYS A 188 -6.67 -33.89 -6.37
C LYS A 188 -6.23 -34.07 -7.84
N PRO A 189 -7.09 -33.82 -8.86
CA PRO A 189 -6.69 -34.01 -10.26
C PRO A 189 -5.65 -32.97 -10.71
N SER A 190 -5.86 -31.70 -10.36
CA SER A 190 -4.96 -30.59 -10.72
C SER A 190 -3.65 -30.64 -9.95
N PHE A 191 -3.72 -31.00 -8.67
CA PHE A 191 -2.60 -31.11 -7.75
C PHE A 191 -1.72 -32.33 -8.05
N SER A 192 -2.33 -33.47 -8.42
CA SER A 192 -1.60 -34.66 -8.91
C SER A 192 -0.86 -34.38 -10.22
N ASN A 193 -1.47 -33.64 -11.16
CA ASN A 193 -0.79 -33.20 -12.37
C ASN A 193 0.36 -32.23 -12.09
N TRP A 194 0.18 -31.29 -11.15
CA TRP A 194 1.22 -30.36 -10.69
C TRP A 194 2.41 -31.06 -10.05
N ILE A 195 2.17 -31.98 -9.11
CA ILE A 195 3.25 -32.75 -8.48
C ILE A 195 4.08 -33.48 -9.54
N LYS A 196 3.44 -34.02 -10.58
CA LYS A 196 4.12 -34.72 -11.68
C LYS A 196 5.01 -33.80 -12.52
N THR A 197 4.68 -32.51 -12.63
CA THR A 197 5.47 -31.52 -13.39
C THR A 197 6.62 -30.91 -12.59
N LEU A 198 6.62 -31.03 -11.25
CA LEU A 198 7.74 -30.57 -10.41
C LEU A 198 9.03 -31.28 -10.82
N SER A 199 10.06 -30.56 -11.27
CA SER A 199 11.37 -31.19 -11.51
C SER A 199 12.02 -31.59 -10.18
N THR A 200 12.78 -32.69 -10.16
CA THR A 200 13.61 -33.06 -9.01
C THR A 200 14.59 -31.93 -8.71
N SER A 201 14.77 -31.64 -7.41
CA SER A 201 15.61 -30.55 -6.90
C SER A 201 16.92 -30.45 -7.67
N LYS A 202 17.09 -29.40 -8.50
CA LYS A 202 18.41 -29.04 -9.02
C LYS A 202 19.32 -28.78 -7.83
N GLU A 203 20.53 -29.32 -7.84
CA GLU A 203 21.58 -29.05 -6.83
C GLU A 203 21.81 -27.55 -6.54
N GLY A 204 21.26 -26.65 -7.37
CA GLY A 204 21.21 -25.20 -7.16
C GLY A 204 20.23 -24.69 -6.08
N LEU A 205 19.12 -25.38 -5.74
CA LEU A 205 18.10 -24.81 -4.82
C LEU A 205 18.65 -24.56 -3.41
N VAL A 206 19.36 -25.54 -2.83
CA VAL A 206 20.02 -25.42 -1.52
C VAL A 206 21.04 -24.28 -1.55
N LYS A 207 21.83 -24.19 -2.61
CA LYS A 207 22.82 -23.13 -2.79
C LYS A 207 22.15 -21.76 -2.88
N SER A 208 21.07 -21.62 -3.64
CA SER A 208 20.31 -20.37 -3.77
C SER A 208 19.65 -19.94 -2.47
N ILE A 209 19.08 -20.88 -1.71
CA ILE A 209 18.43 -20.56 -0.42
C ILE A 209 19.47 -20.23 0.65
N LYS A 210 20.60 -20.95 0.67
CA LYS A 210 21.73 -20.60 1.53
C LYS A 210 22.30 -19.22 1.18
N ALA A 211 22.46 -18.91 -0.11
CA ALA A 211 22.88 -17.58 -0.56
C ALA A 211 21.89 -16.48 -0.14
N PHE A 212 20.58 -16.71 -0.31
CA PHE A 212 19.54 -15.79 0.14
C PHE A 212 19.56 -15.60 1.67
N GLN A 213 19.75 -16.67 2.44
CA GLN A 213 19.87 -16.58 3.90
C GLN A 213 21.11 -15.80 4.34
N ASP A 214 22.28 -16.14 3.79
CA ASP A 214 23.52 -15.42 4.08
C ASP A 214 23.40 -13.94 3.65
N GLU A 215 22.57 -13.63 2.66
CA GLU A 215 22.27 -12.27 2.22
C GLU A 215 21.34 -11.49 3.17
N ILE A 216 20.32 -12.13 3.75
CA ILE A 216 19.35 -11.47 4.63
C ILE A 216 19.74 -11.48 6.11
N ASP A 217 20.66 -12.33 6.57
CA ASP A 217 21.12 -12.37 7.97
C ASP A 217 22.10 -11.24 8.27
N VAL A 218 21.57 -10.03 8.45
CA VAL A 218 22.35 -8.80 8.68
C VAL A 218 23.23 -8.85 9.94
N ASN A 219 22.78 -9.56 11.00
CA ASN A 219 23.52 -9.74 12.24
C ASN A 219 24.85 -10.46 12.02
N LYS A 220 24.86 -11.43 11.11
CA LYS A 220 26.06 -12.18 10.75
C LYS A 220 26.88 -11.45 9.68
N LYS A 221 26.23 -10.99 8.61
CA LYS A 221 26.90 -10.38 7.45
C LYS A 221 27.55 -9.04 7.77
N TYR A 222 26.91 -8.24 8.61
CA TYR A 222 27.34 -6.88 8.95
C TYR A 222 27.62 -6.72 10.45
N LYS A 223 28.08 -7.80 11.10
CA LYS A 223 28.34 -7.86 12.56
C LYS A 223 29.20 -6.69 13.09
N ASP A 224 30.14 -6.22 12.26
CA ASP A 224 31.10 -5.17 12.61
C ASP A 224 30.57 -3.75 12.33
N LEU A 225 29.36 -3.61 11.76
CA LEU A 225 28.74 -2.30 11.54
C LEU A 225 28.43 -1.62 12.88
N LYS A 226 28.85 -0.37 13.01
CA LYS A 226 28.61 0.44 14.21
C LYS A 226 27.15 0.87 14.34
N ALA A 227 26.69 1.07 15.57
CA ALA A 227 25.33 1.55 15.86
C ALA A 227 25.00 2.88 15.17
N GLU A 228 25.97 3.81 15.13
CA GLU A 228 25.85 5.12 14.45
C GLU A 228 25.60 5.02 12.94
N ASP A 229 25.96 3.90 12.30
CA ASP A 229 25.86 3.68 10.86
C ASP A 229 24.61 2.86 10.47
N LEU A 230 23.73 2.52 11.41
CA LEU A 230 22.52 1.74 11.15
C LEU A 230 21.54 2.44 10.20
N ASP A 231 21.44 3.77 10.26
CA ASP A 231 20.63 4.54 9.31
C ASP A 231 21.16 4.46 7.89
N ILE A 232 22.48 4.52 7.74
CA ILE A 232 23.13 4.37 6.43
C ILE A 232 22.77 3.00 5.85
N ALA A 233 22.91 1.95 6.66
CA ALA A 233 22.58 0.59 6.23
C ALA A 233 21.10 0.45 5.82
N PHE A 234 20.19 1.01 6.63
CA PHE A 234 18.76 1.08 6.30
C PHE A 234 18.52 1.73 4.94
N TYR A 235 19.07 2.92 4.69
CA TYR A 235 18.85 3.66 3.44
C TYR A 235 19.53 3.02 2.23
N VAL A 236 20.73 2.45 2.37
CA VAL A 236 21.42 1.71 1.30
C VAL A 236 20.57 0.52 0.86
N SER A 237 20.06 -0.28 1.80
CA SER A 237 19.15 -1.38 1.51
C SER A 237 17.86 -0.89 0.84
N LEU A 238 17.26 0.21 1.31
CA LEU A 238 16.04 0.76 0.71
C LEU A 238 16.27 1.23 -0.74
N VAL A 239 17.39 1.90 -1.02
CA VAL A 239 17.75 2.34 -2.38
C VAL A 239 17.94 1.13 -3.31
N ASN A 240 18.61 0.07 -2.85
CA ASN A 240 18.75 -1.16 -3.63
C ASN A 240 17.39 -1.80 -3.94
N ALA A 241 16.49 -1.87 -2.96
CA ALA A 241 15.14 -2.38 -3.15
C ALA A 241 14.36 -1.55 -4.19
N ILE A 242 14.41 -0.21 -4.07
CA ILE A 242 13.74 0.71 -5.01
C ILE A 242 14.32 0.57 -6.42
N GLY A 243 15.65 0.57 -6.55
CA GLY A 243 16.31 0.55 -7.85
C GLY A 243 16.10 -0.76 -8.61
N LEU A 244 16.16 -1.89 -7.90
CA LEU A 244 15.84 -3.20 -8.45
C LEU A 244 14.34 -3.34 -8.77
N GLY A 245 13.46 -2.80 -7.92
CA GLY A 245 12.02 -2.84 -8.11
C GLY A 245 11.54 -2.00 -9.30
N LEU A 246 12.18 -0.86 -9.56
CA LEU A 246 11.89 0.01 -10.69
C LEU A 246 12.58 -0.43 -12.00
N SER A 247 13.29 -1.56 -11.98
CA SER A 247 13.64 -2.34 -13.18
C SER A 247 14.49 -1.59 -14.22
N ILE A 248 15.43 -0.77 -13.75
CA ILE A 248 16.34 -0.01 -14.63
C ILE A 248 17.47 -0.91 -15.12
N LYS A 249 17.61 -1.02 -16.45
CA LYS A 249 18.54 -1.93 -17.15
C LYS A 249 20.00 -1.83 -16.67
N ASP A 250 20.41 -0.66 -16.19
CA ASP A 250 21.78 -0.36 -15.75
C ASP A 250 21.89 -0.13 -14.23
N PHE A 251 20.88 -0.52 -13.44
CA PHE A 251 20.98 -0.42 -11.98
C PHE A 251 22.02 -1.42 -11.46
N LYS A 252 23.02 -0.91 -10.75
CA LYS A 252 23.99 -1.71 -10.00
C LYS A 252 23.69 -1.57 -8.53
N GLU A 253 23.54 -2.72 -7.88
CA GLU A 253 23.38 -2.80 -6.42
C GLU A 253 24.58 -2.14 -5.72
N VAL A 254 24.28 -1.45 -4.64
CA VAL A 254 25.29 -0.82 -3.80
C VAL A 254 25.60 -1.73 -2.62
N GLU A 255 26.85 -2.17 -2.53
CA GLU A 255 27.32 -2.96 -1.41
C GLU A 255 27.54 -2.09 -0.17
N LEU A 256 27.02 -2.53 0.98
CA LEU A 256 27.26 -1.89 2.27
C LEU A 256 28.63 -2.31 2.83
N LYS A 257 29.53 -1.34 3.00
CA LYS A 257 30.88 -1.56 3.55
C LYS A 257 30.90 -1.17 5.02
N THR A 258 31.03 -2.14 5.93
CA THR A 258 30.99 -1.88 7.39
C THR A 258 32.08 -0.92 7.87
N ASN A 259 33.28 -0.99 7.29
CA ASN A 259 34.41 -0.14 7.65
C ASN A 259 34.36 1.26 7.01
N ASN A 260 33.43 1.49 6.08
CA ASN A 260 33.26 2.75 5.38
C ASN A 260 31.81 2.90 4.89
N ALA A 261 30.88 2.94 5.84
CA ALA A 261 29.46 2.96 5.56
C ALA A 261 29.05 4.21 4.76
N PHE A 262 29.70 5.35 5.03
CA PHE A 262 29.40 6.60 4.34
C PHE A 262 29.69 6.56 2.83
N ASP A 263 30.76 5.88 2.40
CA ASP A 263 30.98 5.64 0.96
C ASP A 263 29.86 4.80 0.33
N SER A 264 29.29 3.85 1.06
CA SER A 264 28.10 3.12 0.61
C SER A 264 26.90 4.04 0.47
N LEU A 265 26.69 4.99 1.39
CA LEU A 265 25.63 6.02 1.27
C LEU A 265 25.82 6.90 0.02
N LYS A 266 27.05 7.34 -0.25
CA LYS A 266 27.40 8.11 -1.46
C LYS A 266 27.03 7.36 -2.73
N ASN A 267 27.44 6.11 -2.82
CA ASN A 267 27.10 5.23 -3.95
C ASN A 267 25.57 5.01 -4.06
N ALA A 268 24.86 4.89 -2.93
CA ALA A 268 23.40 4.78 -2.91
C ALA A 268 22.74 6.08 -3.42
N GLY A 269 23.23 7.26 -3.07
CA GLY A 269 22.75 8.52 -3.62
C GLY A 269 22.87 8.57 -5.14
N ASP A 270 24.01 8.14 -5.69
CA ASP A 270 24.24 8.06 -7.14
C ASP A 270 23.32 7.04 -7.81
N ALA A 271 23.10 5.90 -7.17
CA ALA A 271 22.21 4.86 -7.64
C ALA A 271 20.75 5.36 -7.66
N LEU A 272 20.27 6.01 -6.59
CA LEU A 272 18.94 6.59 -6.50
C LEU A 272 18.73 7.68 -7.57
N ASN A 273 19.73 8.51 -7.83
CA ASN A 273 19.65 9.53 -8.88
C ASN A 273 19.45 8.95 -10.27
N LYS A 274 20.18 7.87 -10.59
CA LYS A 274 19.98 7.13 -11.85
C LYS A 274 18.57 6.56 -11.92
N VAL A 275 18.05 6.09 -10.79
CA VAL A 275 16.70 5.55 -10.70
C VAL A 275 15.63 6.59 -11.00
N LEU A 276 15.72 7.75 -10.36
CA LEU A 276 14.74 8.83 -10.54
C LEU A 276 14.84 9.53 -11.91
N SER A 277 15.98 9.43 -12.59
CA SER A 277 16.22 10.07 -13.89
C SER A 277 15.91 9.16 -15.09
N SER A 278 15.69 7.86 -14.87
CA SER A 278 15.49 6.87 -15.93
C SER A 278 14.00 6.58 -16.14
N PRO A 279 13.53 6.39 -17.38
CA PRO A 279 12.16 5.93 -17.61
C PRO A 279 12.01 4.52 -17.02
N ALA A 280 11.06 4.37 -16.09
CA ALA A 280 10.75 3.06 -15.51
C ALA A 280 10.28 2.10 -16.63
N GLN A 281 10.92 0.94 -16.73
CA GLN A 281 10.48 -0.13 -17.63
C GLN A 281 10.29 -1.38 -16.79
N PRO A 282 9.13 -2.08 -16.85
CA PRO A 282 8.93 -3.29 -16.08
C PRO A 282 9.89 -4.39 -16.56
N ASN A 283 10.75 -4.89 -15.67
CA ASN A 283 11.67 -6.00 -15.94
C ASN A 283 11.42 -7.11 -14.92
N LYS A 284 11.21 -8.34 -15.41
CA LYS A 284 10.79 -9.50 -14.60
C LYS A 284 11.95 -10.23 -13.89
N THR A 285 13.12 -9.62 -13.73
CA THR A 285 14.37 -10.38 -13.49
C THR A 285 15.05 -10.26 -12.12
N ASN A 286 14.52 -9.54 -11.12
CA ASN A 286 15.23 -9.38 -9.81
C ASN A 286 14.33 -9.34 -8.54
N GLU A 287 13.12 -9.89 -8.59
CA GLU A 287 12.12 -9.80 -7.48
C GLU A 287 12.66 -10.32 -6.14
N LEU A 288 13.46 -11.39 -6.16
CA LEU A 288 14.08 -11.95 -4.96
C LEU A 288 15.00 -10.99 -4.22
N LYS A 289 15.87 -10.31 -4.97
CA LYS A 289 16.83 -9.37 -4.41
C LYS A 289 16.10 -8.15 -3.85
N VAL A 290 15.02 -7.71 -4.50
CA VAL A 290 14.14 -6.67 -3.94
C VAL A 290 13.63 -7.10 -2.56
N VAL A 291 13.13 -8.33 -2.43
CA VAL A 291 12.69 -8.88 -1.14
C VAL A 291 13.84 -8.93 -0.14
N SER A 292 15.03 -9.42 -0.53
CA SER A 292 16.22 -9.44 0.34
C SER A 292 16.51 -8.07 0.94
N TYR A 293 16.56 -7.03 0.11
CA TYR A 293 16.89 -5.68 0.55
C TYR A 293 15.78 -5.03 1.39
N VAL A 294 14.50 -5.33 1.12
CA VAL A 294 13.40 -4.90 2.00
C VAL A 294 13.54 -5.55 3.38
N LEU A 295 13.84 -6.85 3.45
CA LEU A 295 14.06 -7.55 4.70
C LEU A 295 15.29 -7.01 5.45
N GLN A 296 16.39 -6.72 4.76
CA GLN A 296 17.58 -6.09 5.36
C GLN A 296 17.23 -4.73 5.97
N ALA A 297 16.52 -3.87 5.24
CA ALA A 297 16.09 -2.56 5.74
C ALA A 297 15.26 -2.68 7.02
N LEU A 298 14.27 -3.59 7.04
CA LEU A 298 13.46 -3.84 8.25
C LEU A 298 14.30 -4.35 9.43
N GLN A 299 15.30 -5.19 9.17
CA GLN A 299 16.20 -5.69 10.22
C GLN A 299 17.09 -4.59 10.78
N PHE A 300 17.68 -3.73 9.94
CA PHE A 300 18.46 -2.58 10.41
C PHE A 300 17.62 -1.60 11.24
N LEU A 301 16.38 -1.33 10.80
CA LEU A 301 15.44 -0.51 11.57
C LEU A 301 15.13 -1.15 12.93
N GLN A 302 14.90 -2.46 12.97
CA GLN A 302 14.64 -3.17 14.23
C GLN A 302 15.84 -3.12 15.18
N ILE A 303 17.06 -3.35 14.67
CA ILE A 303 18.29 -3.28 15.47
C ILE A 303 18.41 -1.87 16.06
N LYS A 304 18.22 -0.83 15.25
CA LYS A 304 18.25 0.56 15.70
C LYS A 304 17.23 0.83 16.80
N LEU A 305 15.96 0.48 16.57
CA LEU A 305 14.91 0.70 17.57
C LEU A 305 15.14 -0.11 18.85
N SER A 306 15.77 -1.29 18.76
CA SER A 306 16.06 -2.11 19.94
C SER A 306 16.98 -1.46 20.96
N LEU A 307 17.88 -0.57 20.51
CA LEU A 307 18.70 0.25 21.40
C LEU A 307 17.84 1.15 22.31
N PHE A 308 16.67 1.56 21.84
CA PHE A 308 15.76 2.46 22.54
C PHE A 308 14.64 1.73 23.32
N GLU A 309 14.69 0.40 23.44
CA GLU A 309 13.59 -0.38 24.06
C GLU A 309 13.24 0.08 25.49
N ASN A 310 14.25 0.44 26.28
CA ASN A 310 14.04 0.97 27.63
C ASN A 310 13.54 2.42 27.59
N ALA A 311 14.10 3.23 26.70
CA ALA A 311 13.71 4.63 26.54
C ALA A 311 12.28 4.76 26.02
N ARG A 312 11.78 3.85 25.16
CA ARG A 312 10.40 3.86 24.64
C ARG A 312 9.36 3.91 25.77
N ASP A 313 9.59 3.19 26.85
CA ASP A 313 8.61 3.07 27.94
C ASP A 313 8.63 4.30 28.87
N HIS A 314 9.74 5.03 28.93
CA HIS A 314 9.85 6.31 29.64
C HIS A 314 8.82 7.33 29.13
N LYS A 315 8.25 8.14 30.04
CA LYS A 315 7.30 9.19 29.69
C LYS A 315 8.05 10.53 29.74
N PRO A 316 8.21 11.23 28.60
CA PRO A 316 8.94 12.48 28.56
C PRO A 316 8.34 13.53 29.50
N THR A 317 9.20 14.23 30.24
CA THR A 317 8.81 15.37 31.09
C THR A 317 9.16 16.72 30.46
N SER A 318 10.13 16.75 29.54
CA SER A 318 10.53 17.95 28.80
C SER A 318 11.06 17.61 27.40
N ALA A 319 11.13 18.64 26.56
CA ALA A 319 11.51 18.51 25.14
C ALA A 319 12.99 18.12 24.93
N ASP A 320 13.85 18.47 25.88
CA ASP A 320 15.29 18.20 25.87
C ASP A 320 15.66 16.89 26.59
N LYS A 321 14.67 16.23 27.22
CA LYS A 321 14.80 15.00 28.02
C LYS A 321 13.68 14.00 27.69
N LEU A 322 13.72 13.47 26.48
CA LEU A 322 12.73 12.56 25.90
C LEU A 322 12.96 11.09 26.29
N PHE A 323 14.18 10.75 26.71
CA PHE A 323 14.61 9.37 26.94
C PHE A 323 14.93 9.06 28.40
N ASP A 324 15.29 10.07 29.19
CA ASP A 324 15.81 9.95 30.54
C ASP A 324 15.66 11.28 31.30
N ASP A 325 15.34 11.26 32.60
CA ASP A 325 15.12 12.47 33.41
C ASP A 325 16.41 13.25 33.71
N ALA A 326 17.58 12.59 33.64
CA ALA A 326 18.87 13.17 33.99
C ALA A 326 19.67 13.64 32.77
N LYS A 327 19.57 12.96 31.63
CA LYS A 327 20.37 13.24 30.43
C LYS A 327 19.61 14.00 29.36
N GLN A 328 20.30 14.93 28.70
CA GLN A 328 19.80 15.54 27.47
C GLN A 328 19.74 14.51 26.34
N ASN A 329 18.82 14.68 25.39
CA ASN A 329 18.59 13.74 24.28
C ASN A 329 19.88 13.41 23.51
N GLN A 330 20.65 14.44 23.16
CA GLN A 330 21.93 14.31 22.46
C GLN A 330 22.93 13.43 23.22
N GLN A 331 23.11 13.72 24.52
CA GLN A 331 24.03 12.96 25.37
C GLN A 331 23.55 11.52 25.55
N PHE A 332 22.25 11.30 25.67
CA PHE A 332 21.67 9.96 25.76
C PHE A 332 21.98 9.13 24.50
N ILE A 333 21.76 9.67 23.31
CA ILE A 333 22.05 8.96 22.04
C ILE A 333 23.55 8.69 21.90
N LYS A 334 24.40 9.66 22.22
CA LYS A 334 25.86 9.50 22.16
C LYS A 334 26.33 8.36 23.07
N ASP A 335 25.83 8.32 24.31
CA ASP A 335 26.13 7.25 25.25
C ASP A 335 25.58 5.90 24.78
N LEU A 336 24.39 5.89 24.18
CA LEU A 336 23.72 4.68 23.70
C LEU A 336 24.47 4.01 22.55
N TYR A 337 25.07 4.79 21.65
CA TYR A 337 25.79 4.27 20.48
C TYR A 337 27.26 3.96 20.75
N LYS A 338 27.81 4.53 21.83
CA LYS A 338 29.23 4.39 22.17
C LYS A 338 29.63 2.93 22.30
N ASP A 339 30.68 2.55 21.56
CA ASP A 339 31.28 1.22 21.55
C ASP A 339 30.31 0.07 21.15
N GLN A 340 29.17 0.41 20.53
CA GLN A 340 28.18 -0.57 20.06
C GLN A 340 28.36 -0.88 18.56
N ASN A 341 28.35 -2.17 18.24
CA ASN A 341 28.21 -2.70 16.89
C ASN A 341 27.07 -3.75 16.82
N ILE A 342 26.70 -4.19 15.63
CA ILE A 342 25.62 -5.18 15.47
C ILE A 342 25.88 -6.46 16.26
N GLU A 343 27.12 -6.96 16.33
CA GLU A 343 27.47 -8.16 17.10
C GLU A 343 27.14 -8.00 18.59
N SER A 344 27.50 -6.86 19.18
CA SER A 344 27.24 -6.53 20.59
C SER A 344 25.75 -6.35 20.89
N ILE A 345 25.01 -5.67 20.00
CA ILE A 345 23.56 -5.41 20.16
C ILE A 345 22.77 -6.71 20.05
N SER A 346 23.07 -7.51 19.02
CA SER A 346 22.37 -8.77 18.74
C SER A 346 22.78 -9.91 19.69
N LYS A 347 23.84 -9.73 20.50
CA LYS A 347 24.43 -10.78 21.35
C LYS A 347 24.74 -12.05 20.55
N LYS A 348 25.22 -11.90 19.30
CA LYS A 348 25.50 -12.99 18.35
C LYS A 348 24.29 -13.86 17.98
N LYS A 349 23.06 -13.40 18.24
CA LYS A 349 21.84 -14.08 17.78
C LYS A 349 21.66 -13.88 16.27
N PRO A 350 21.16 -14.89 15.53
CA PRO A 350 20.76 -14.73 14.13
C PRO A 350 19.72 -13.62 13.97
N SER A 351 19.66 -13.04 12.78
CA SER A 351 18.69 -11.98 12.51
C SER A 351 17.24 -12.50 12.53
N SER A 352 16.34 -11.66 13.02
CA SER A 352 14.91 -11.92 13.04
C SER A 352 14.14 -10.63 12.78
N ILE A 353 12.89 -10.76 12.33
CA ILE A 353 11.98 -9.63 12.18
C ILE A 353 10.74 -9.89 13.04
N ASN A 354 10.34 -8.84 13.75
CA ASN A 354 9.15 -8.82 14.57
C ASN A 354 8.35 -7.53 14.29
N LEU A 355 7.26 -7.67 13.53
CA LEU A 355 6.44 -6.54 13.11
C LEU A 355 5.71 -5.89 14.28
N LYS A 356 5.21 -6.67 15.25
CA LYS A 356 4.56 -6.17 16.46
C LYS A 356 5.54 -5.33 17.29
N TYR A 357 6.78 -5.80 17.44
CA TYR A 357 7.84 -5.06 18.11
C TYR A 357 8.17 -3.74 17.42
N LEU A 358 8.41 -3.76 16.10
CA LEU A 358 8.67 -2.55 15.32
C LEU A 358 7.55 -1.51 15.49
N LEU A 359 6.29 -1.96 15.39
CA LEU A 359 5.14 -1.08 15.51
C LEU A 359 4.91 -0.57 16.94
N SER A 360 5.40 -1.26 17.96
CA SER A 360 5.28 -0.81 19.36
C SER A 360 5.83 0.59 19.60
N PHE A 361 6.91 0.97 18.89
CA PHE A 361 7.53 2.29 19.00
C PHE A 361 6.64 3.42 18.47
N PHE A 362 5.68 3.12 17.61
CA PHE A 362 4.75 4.10 17.02
C PHE A 362 3.49 4.29 17.87
N LYS A 363 3.18 3.34 18.78
CA LYS A 363 1.90 3.26 19.49
C LYS A 363 1.58 4.55 20.27
N LYS A 364 2.49 4.99 21.13
CA LYS A 364 2.31 6.21 21.95
C LYS A 364 2.18 7.47 21.10
N SER A 365 2.99 7.61 20.05
CA SER A 365 2.92 8.77 19.15
C SER A 365 1.61 8.81 18.37
N VAL A 366 1.09 7.66 17.94
CA VAL A 366 -0.22 7.56 17.27
C VAL A 366 -1.36 7.91 18.24
N GLU A 367 -1.28 7.46 19.49
CA GLU A 367 -2.25 7.83 20.53
C GLU A 367 -2.25 9.34 20.81
N GLU A 368 -1.06 9.94 20.93
CA GLU A 368 -0.88 11.39 21.10
C GLU A 368 -1.45 12.20 19.92
N LEU A 369 -1.22 11.72 18.69
CA LEU A 369 -1.75 12.35 17.47
C LEU A 369 -3.28 12.32 17.42
N LYS A 370 -3.90 11.23 17.87
CA LYS A 370 -5.37 11.07 17.91
C LYS A 370 -6.03 11.81 19.07
N ASP A 371 -5.32 12.02 20.18
CA ASP A 371 -5.84 12.77 21.31
C ASP A 371 -5.89 14.27 21.00
N LYS A 372 -7.10 14.82 20.90
CA LYS A 372 -7.31 16.26 20.62
C LYS A 372 -6.73 17.18 21.71
N ASN A 373 -6.56 16.70 22.93
CA ASN A 373 -6.09 17.47 24.07
C ASN A 373 -4.56 17.51 24.18
N GLN A 374 -3.84 16.56 23.60
CA GLN A 374 -2.38 16.54 23.60
C GLN A 374 -1.83 17.55 22.59
N LYS A 375 -1.13 18.57 23.08
CA LYS A 375 -0.61 19.68 22.26
C LYS A 375 0.92 19.82 22.30
N ASP A 376 1.59 19.06 23.15
CA ASP A 376 3.05 19.21 23.35
C ASP A 376 3.86 18.38 22.35
N GLY A 377 3.35 17.22 21.92
CA GLY A 377 3.95 16.42 20.86
C GLY A 377 5.17 15.60 21.29
N TYR A 378 5.39 15.40 22.59
CA TYR A 378 6.60 14.78 23.11
C TYR A 378 6.78 13.33 22.67
N GLU A 379 5.70 12.54 22.57
CA GLU A 379 5.80 11.14 22.13
C GLU A 379 6.13 11.06 20.64
N LEU A 380 5.62 11.98 19.81
CA LEU A 380 6.06 12.10 18.42
C LEU A 380 7.50 12.62 18.32
N GLN A 381 7.87 13.65 19.10
CA GLN A 381 9.24 14.19 19.13
C GLN A 381 10.25 13.10 19.46
N LYS A 382 9.94 12.28 20.47
CA LYS A 382 10.74 11.16 20.92
C LYS A 382 10.92 10.11 19.83
N LEU A 383 9.86 9.70 19.14
CA LEU A 383 9.95 8.78 18.01
C LEU A 383 10.85 9.35 16.90
N LEU A 384 10.67 10.62 16.55
CA LEU A 384 11.51 11.29 15.54
C LEU A 384 12.97 11.41 16.01
N ALA A 385 13.22 11.64 17.29
CA ALA A 385 14.56 11.67 17.86
C ALA A 385 15.23 10.29 17.78
N MET A 386 14.52 9.20 18.07
CA MET A 386 15.04 7.85 17.85
C MET A 386 15.42 7.62 16.39
N LEU A 387 14.67 8.17 15.44
CA LEU A 387 14.86 7.94 14.01
C LEU A 387 15.86 8.88 13.33
N PHE A 388 16.00 10.13 13.79
CA PHE A 388 16.68 11.18 13.00
C PHE A 388 17.68 12.01 13.79
N LEU A 389 17.71 11.97 15.12
CA LEU A 389 18.66 12.76 15.90
C LEU A 389 20.06 12.14 15.76
N THR A 390 21.03 12.94 15.31
CA THR A 390 22.43 12.47 15.19
C THR A 390 23.05 12.35 16.58
N ALA A 391 24.13 11.56 16.72
CA ALA A 391 24.84 11.44 18.00
C ALA A 391 25.73 12.65 18.32
N ASP A 392 26.30 13.28 17.30
CA ASP A 392 27.11 14.49 17.45
C ASP A 392 26.28 15.75 17.29
N GLU A 393 26.60 16.76 18.10
CA GLU A 393 26.02 18.09 17.98
C GLU A 393 26.52 18.74 16.67
N VAL A 394 25.61 19.38 15.95
CA VAL A 394 25.93 20.10 14.74
C VAL A 394 26.06 21.56 15.10
N THR A 395 27.20 22.17 14.76
CA THR A 395 27.45 23.59 14.97
C THR A 395 28.10 24.21 13.74
N TYR A 396 27.99 25.52 13.62
CA TYR A 396 28.83 26.33 12.74
C TYR A 396 29.93 26.98 13.57
N ASN A 397 31.06 27.29 12.93
CA ASN A 397 32.09 28.09 13.57
C ASN A 397 31.57 29.52 13.74
N GLU A 398 31.93 30.18 14.85
CA GLU A 398 31.39 31.50 15.21
C GLU A 398 31.70 32.58 14.16
N LYS A 399 32.77 32.42 13.36
CA LYS A 399 33.10 33.28 12.20
C LYS A 399 33.90 32.52 11.14
N TYR A 400 33.49 32.64 9.88
CA TYR A 400 34.32 32.28 8.72
C TYR A 400 34.94 33.54 8.12
N ASN A 401 36.21 33.46 7.69
CA ASN A 401 36.90 34.61 7.12
C ASN A 401 36.47 34.89 5.68
N ASN A 402 35.94 33.88 4.98
CA ASN A 402 35.35 34.02 3.65
C ASN A 402 34.39 32.86 3.33
N THR A 403 33.62 33.03 2.25
CA THR A 403 32.64 32.04 1.76
C THR A 403 33.24 30.67 1.41
N ASN A 404 34.48 30.60 0.93
CA ASN A 404 35.08 29.32 0.54
C ASN A 404 35.43 28.46 1.75
N GLU A 405 35.93 29.08 2.83
CA GLU A 405 36.17 28.40 4.11
C GLU A 405 34.88 27.79 4.67
N PHE A 406 33.77 28.53 4.54
CA PHE A 406 32.44 28.10 4.96
C PHE A 406 31.88 26.93 4.11
N ILE A 407 32.06 26.99 2.79
CA ILE A 407 31.67 25.90 1.88
C ILE A 407 32.49 24.65 2.16
N GLU A 408 33.80 24.79 2.36
CA GLU A 408 34.67 23.65 2.67
C GLU A 408 34.34 23.05 4.05
N ASP A 409 34.03 23.85 5.07
CA ASP A 409 33.56 23.32 6.35
C ASP A 409 32.21 22.59 6.24
N SER A 410 31.26 23.15 5.49
CA SER A 410 29.97 22.48 5.24
C SER A 410 30.13 21.21 4.42
N LYS A 411 31.02 21.23 3.43
CA LYS A 411 31.37 20.06 2.63
C LYS A 411 32.06 19.00 3.49
N LYS A 412 33.01 19.39 4.33
CA LYS A 412 33.66 18.52 5.31
C LYS A 412 32.64 17.92 6.26
N PHE A 413 31.67 18.69 6.74
CA PHE A 413 30.59 18.16 7.55
C PHE A 413 29.77 17.10 6.81
N VAL A 414 29.37 17.40 5.58
CA VAL A 414 28.55 16.49 4.76
C VAL A 414 29.32 15.24 4.38
N GLU A 415 30.59 15.37 3.98
CA GLU A 415 31.43 14.30 3.42
C GLU A 415 32.25 13.52 4.47
N GLU A 416 32.63 14.14 5.59
CA GLU A 416 33.52 13.56 6.61
C GLU A 416 32.84 13.40 7.99
N ASN A 417 31.97 14.32 8.43
CA ASN A 417 31.32 14.25 9.75
C ASN A 417 29.89 13.66 9.73
N LYS A 418 29.60 12.80 8.74
CA LYS A 418 28.39 11.97 8.66
C LYS A 418 27.08 12.75 8.91
N SER A 419 26.76 13.70 8.01
CA SER A 419 25.42 14.31 7.96
C SER A 419 24.29 13.26 8.00
N SER A 420 23.10 13.65 8.47
CA SER A 420 21.93 12.74 8.49
C SER A 420 21.77 12.05 7.13
N PRO A 421 21.77 10.70 7.06
CA PRO A 421 21.75 10.00 5.78
C PRO A 421 20.60 10.39 4.86
N LEU A 422 19.46 10.76 5.45
CA LEU A 422 18.30 11.28 4.73
C LEU A 422 18.61 12.59 4.00
N PHE A 423 19.18 13.58 4.69
CA PHE A 423 19.47 14.88 4.10
C PHE A 423 20.57 14.78 3.05
N TYR A 424 21.55 13.91 3.25
CA TYR A 424 22.54 13.60 2.22
C TYR A 424 21.88 13.06 0.94
N LEU A 425 21.00 12.06 1.05
CA LEU A 425 20.31 11.52 -0.12
C LEU A 425 19.43 12.56 -0.81
N LEU A 426 18.71 13.39 -0.05
CA LEU A 426 17.91 14.50 -0.59
C LEU A 426 18.79 15.51 -1.33
N GLN A 427 19.96 15.86 -0.77
CA GLN A 427 20.94 16.71 -1.43
C GLN A 427 21.34 16.15 -2.80
N ARG A 428 21.68 14.86 -2.87
CA ARG A 428 22.06 14.19 -4.12
C ARG A 428 20.94 14.20 -5.15
N VAL A 429 19.70 13.97 -4.72
CA VAL A 429 18.51 14.01 -5.60
C VAL A 429 18.29 15.42 -6.15
N LEU A 430 18.33 16.43 -5.30
CA LEU A 430 18.17 17.83 -5.70
C LEU A 430 19.27 18.27 -6.67
N GLU A 431 20.52 17.93 -6.36
CA GLU A 431 21.67 18.19 -7.23
C GLU A 431 21.47 17.60 -8.63
N SER A 432 21.03 16.34 -8.72
CA SER A 432 20.76 15.69 -9.99
C SER A 432 19.61 16.36 -10.75
N GLN A 433 18.52 16.70 -10.07
CA GLN A 433 17.38 17.36 -10.71
C GLN A 433 17.73 18.75 -11.24
N LEU A 434 18.51 19.53 -10.48
CA LEU A 434 19.00 20.84 -10.90
C LEU A 434 19.91 20.72 -12.13
N ASN A 435 20.88 19.80 -12.08
CA ASN A 435 21.78 19.53 -13.20
C ASN A 435 21.04 19.07 -14.46
N ASN A 436 20.00 18.26 -14.32
CA ASN A 436 19.19 17.80 -15.46
C ASN A 436 18.32 18.92 -16.03
N LYS A 437 17.63 19.68 -15.17
CA LYS A 437 16.72 20.75 -15.59
C LYS A 437 17.43 21.90 -16.31
N PHE A 438 18.66 22.20 -15.90
CA PHE A 438 19.43 23.33 -16.43
C PHE A 438 20.66 22.88 -17.22
N LYS A 439 20.64 21.69 -17.84
CA LYS A 439 21.79 21.06 -18.52
C LYS A 439 22.64 21.98 -19.43
N SER A 440 22.04 23.00 -20.06
CA SER A 440 22.70 24.00 -20.91
C SER A 440 23.48 25.09 -20.16
N LYS A 441 23.34 25.18 -18.83
CA LYS A 441 23.99 26.16 -17.93
C LYS A 441 24.84 25.47 -16.85
N LYS A 442 25.44 24.31 -17.16
CA LYS A 442 26.10 23.44 -16.17
C LYS A 442 27.16 24.14 -15.32
N ASP A 443 27.96 25.02 -15.91
CA ASP A 443 28.99 25.80 -15.19
C ASP A 443 28.38 26.80 -14.21
N LYS A 444 27.21 27.38 -14.54
CA LYS A 444 26.46 28.31 -13.68
C LYS A 444 25.70 27.60 -12.55
N ILE A 445 25.27 26.36 -12.75
CA ILE A 445 24.64 25.53 -11.70
C ILE A 445 25.67 25.00 -10.71
N SER A 446 26.92 24.80 -11.12
CA SER A 446 27.97 24.24 -10.25
C SER A 446 28.10 25.00 -8.92
N VAL A 447 27.87 26.31 -8.96
CA VAL A 447 27.85 27.18 -7.79
C VAL A 447 26.62 26.90 -6.89
N LEU A 448 25.44 26.73 -7.48
CA LEU A 448 24.22 26.34 -6.77
C LEU A 448 24.35 24.96 -6.12
N THR A 449 24.97 24.01 -6.83
CA THR A 449 25.25 22.66 -6.35
C THR A 449 26.18 22.68 -5.14
N LYS A 450 27.23 23.53 -5.16
CA LYS A 450 28.11 23.72 -4.00
C LYS A 450 27.37 24.27 -2.78
N SER A 451 26.37 25.12 -3.00
CA SER A 451 25.52 25.65 -1.92
C SER A 451 24.56 24.61 -1.31
N LEU A 452 24.37 23.46 -1.93
CA LEU A 452 23.50 22.42 -1.37
C LEU A 452 24.10 21.78 -0.10
N THR A 453 25.43 21.67 0.02
CA THR A 453 26.07 21.13 1.25
C THR A 453 25.81 22.02 2.46
N ILE A 454 25.79 23.33 2.23
CA ILE A 454 25.43 24.33 3.23
C ILE A 454 24.00 24.12 3.73
N LEU A 455 23.04 23.96 2.80
CA LEU A 455 21.65 23.68 3.14
C LEU A 455 21.51 22.35 3.88
N THR A 456 22.25 21.32 3.50
CA THR A 456 22.26 20.02 4.20
C THR A 456 22.74 20.15 5.64
N LYS A 457 23.85 20.87 5.89
CA LYS A 457 24.35 21.12 7.24
C LYS A 457 23.32 21.89 8.07
N TRP A 458 22.69 22.92 7.49
CA TRP A 458 21.68 23.70 8.18
C TRP A 458 20.40 22.92 8.49
N LEU A 459 19.92 22.10 7.56
CA LEU A 459 18.77 21.22 7.79
C LEU A 459 19.06 20.24 8.93
N THR A 460 20.28 19.69 8.96
CA THR A 460 20.72 18.80 10.05
C THR A 460 20.72 19.53 11.39
N LEU A 461 21.32 20.73 11.45
CA LEU A 461 21.29 21.59 12.65
C LEU A 461 19.86 21.88 13.11
N THR A 462 19.00 22.33 12.19
CA THR A 462 17.62 22.73 12.46
C THR A 462 16.81 21.57 13.02
N VAL A 463 16.94 20.38 12.41
CA VAL A 463 16.24 19.19 12.90
C VAL A 463 16.81 18.72 14.24
N ASN A 464 18.12 18.77 14.45
CA ASN A 464 18.70 18.46 15.75
C ASN A 464 18.24 19.41 16.84
N ASP A 465 18.18 20.71 16.57
CA ASP A 465 17.68 21.70 17.53
C ASP A 465 16.20 21.44 17.87
N LEU A 466 15.37 21.16 16.86
CA LEU A 466 13.96 20.78 17.07
C LEU A 466 13.82 19.53 17.93
N LEU A 467 14.59 18.48 17.65
CA LEU A 467 14.51 17.22 18.36
C LEU A 467 15.14 17.30 19.77
N ASN A 468 16.02 18.25 20.02
CA ASN A 468 16.51 18.62 21.35
C ASN A 468 15.62 19.67 22.06
N GLY A 469 14.47 20.06 21.48
CA GLY A 469 13.55 21.01 22.12
C GLY A 469 14.10 22.44 22.21
N LYS A 470 15.14 22.77 21.44
CA LYS A 470 15.75 24.10 21.39
C LYS A 470 14.90 25.05 20.54
N SER A 471 15.08 26.36 20.76
CA SER A 471 14.49 27.39 19.91
C SER A 471 15.12 27.37 18.51
N LEU A 472 14.29 27.55 17.47
CA LEU A 472 14.77 27.73 16.10
C LEU A 472 15.51 29.06 15.89
N ALA A 473 15.42 29.99 16.84
CA ALA A 473 16.10 31.29 16.75
C ALA A 473 17.61 31.11 16.54
N LYS A 474 18.24 30.13 17.19
CA LYS A 474 19.67 29.84 17.02
C LYS A 474 19.98 29.35 15.61
N SER A 475 19.30 28.31 15.13
CA SER A 475 19.55 27.74 13.79
C SER A 475 19.28 28.75 12.66
N PHE A 476 18.32 29.66 12.86
CA PHE A 476 18.07 30.76 11.93
C PHE A 476 19.11 31.89 12.06
N ASN A 477 19.54 32.23 13.28
CA ASN A 477 20.60 33.23 13.51
C ASN A 477 21.91 32.81 12.84
N GLU A 478 22.25 31.53 12.89
CA GLU A 478 23.41 30.95 12.19
C GLU A 478 23.35 31.17 10.67
N ILE A 479 22.16 31.00 10.06
CA ILE A 479 21.97 31.22 8.62
C ILE A 479 21.95 32.69 8.23
N PHE A 480 21.28 33.53 9.01
CA PHE A 480 20.94 34.88 8.58
C PHE A 480 21.91 35.93 9.12
N LYS A 481 22.54 35.73 10.29
CA LYS A 481 23.36 36.74 10.96
C LYS A 481 24.85 36.40 10.96
N GLU A 482 25.22 35.27 11.56
CA GLU A 482 26.63 35.02 11.92
C GLU A 482 27.46 34.63 10.70
N ASN A 483 26.87 33.86 9.77
CA ASN A 483 27.62 33.29 8.64
C ASN A 483 27.15 33.82 7.27
N GLN A 484 26.22 34.78 7.23
CA GLN A 484 25.67 35.40 6.00
C GLN A 484 25.27 34.39 4.91
N ILE A 485 24.85 33.19 5.33
CA ILE A 485 24.64 32.02 4.49
C ILE A 485 23.59 32.32 3.42
N PHE A 486 22.47 32.88 3.85
CA PHE A 486 21.37 33.23 2.96
C PHE A 486 21.78 34.27 1.92
N GLN A 487 22.58 35.25 2.32
CA GLN A 487 23.10 36.27 1.43
C GLN A 487 23.96 35.64 0.33
N THR A 488 24.94 34.81 0.70
CA THR A 488 25.78 34.11 -0.26
C THR A 488 24.97 33.22 -1.21
N ILE A 489 24.00 32.45 -0.71
CA ILE A 489 23.16 31.58 -1.55
C ILE A 489 22.34 32.42 -2.54
N LEU A 490 21.79 33.55 -2.10
CA LEU A 490 21.06 34.48 -2.96
C LEU A 490 21.96 35.13 -4.02
N GLU A 491 23.13 35.66 -3.62
CA GLU A 491 24.13 36.20 -4.56
C GLU A 491 24.43 35.19 -5.67
N LYS A 492 24.69 33.94 -5.29
CA LYS A 492 24.99 32.88 -6.25
C LYS A 492 23.81 32.46 -7.11
N LEU A 493 22.59 32.44 -6.57
CA LEU A 493 21.36 32.24 -7.33
C LEU A 493 21.19 33.31 -8.41
N PHE A 494 21.45 34.58 -8.08
CA PHE A 494 21.38 35.68 -9.03
C PHE A 494 22.52 35.64 -10.07
N GLU A 495 23.77 35.41 -9.63
CA GLU A 495 24.93 35.26 -10.52
C GLU A 495 24.74 34.09 -11.52
N SER A 496 24.09 33.01 -11.11
CA SER A 496 23.84 31.83 -11.95
C SER A 496 22.87 32.08 -13.11
N GLU A 497 22.14 33.21 -13.11
CA GLU A 497 21.06 33.53 -14.07
C GLU A 497 20.02 32.41 -14.20
N ILE A 498 19.83 31.60 -13.14
CA ILE A 498 18.80 30.57 -13.05
C ILE A 498 17.44 31.22 -12.82
N ILE A 499 17.41 32.30 -12.03
CA ILE A 499 16.27 33.20 -11.95
C ILE A 499 16.21 33.94 -13.28
N ASP A 500 15.15 33.69 -14.05
CA ASP A 500 14.91 34.40 -15.31
C ASP A 500 14.82 35.90 -15.01
N LYS A 501 15.65 36.71 -15.68
CA LYS A 501 15.63 38.16 -15.54
C LYS A 501 14.24 38.71 -15.85
N ASN A 502 13.41 38.04 -16.65
CA ASN A 502 12.03 38.47 -16.92
C ASN A 502 11.04 38.22 -15.76
N VAL A 503 11.43 37.46 -14.73
CA VAL A 503 10.65 37.29 -13.48
C VAL A 503 10.79 38.52 -12.58
N ILE A 504 11.89 39.27 -12.76
CA ILE A 504 12.17 40.53 -12.08
C ILE A 504 11.86 41.64 -13.09
N PRO A 505 10.93 42.55 -12.81
CA PRO A 505 10.71 43.74 -13.64
C PRO A 505 12.04 44.38 -14.09
N ALA A 506 12.16 44.77 -15.35
CA ALA A 506 13.43 45.22 -15.94
C ALA A 506 14.02 46.44 -15.21
N ASP A 507 13.14 47.26 -14.66
CA ASP A 507 13.39 48.38 -13.76
C ASP A 507 13.99 47.99 -12.40
N LEU A 508 13.89 46.72 -11.98
CA LEU A 508 14.48 46.19 -10.75
C LEU A 508 15.80 45.44 -10.97
N HIS A 509 16.28 45.31 -12.23
CA HIS A 509 17.51 44.57 -12.54
C HIS A 509 18.76 45.18 -11.90
N PHE A 510 18.78 46.50 -11.71
CA PHE A 510 19.89 47.19 -11.07
C PHE A 510 20.00 46.89 -9.55
N LEU A 511 18.91 46.41 -8.91
CA LEU A 511 18.92 46.02 -7.51
C LEU A 511 19.49 44.61 -7.29
N ILE A 512 19.57 43.77 -8.32
CA ILE A 512 20.05 42.38 -8.22
C ILE A 512 21.40 42.27 -7.47
N PRO A 513 22.41 43.14 -7.69
CA PRO A 513 23.67 43.11 -6.95
C PRO A 513 23.55 43.54 -5.48
N SER A 514 22.60 44.42 -5.17
CA SER A 514 22.34 44.94 -3.81
C SER A 514 21.26 44.17 -3.04
N LEU A 515 20.47 43.34 -3.72
CA LEU A 515 19.35 42.57 -3.16
C LEU A 515 19.80 41.66 -2.02
N PRO A 516 20.94 40.97 -2.10
CA PRO A 516 21.42 40.12 -1.02
C PRO A 516 21.78 40.92 0.23
N ALA A 517 22.44 42.07 0.08
CA ALA A 517 22.73 42.99 1.18
C ALA A 517 21.47 43.64 1.76
N LEU A 518 20.47 43.94 0.91
CA LEU A 518 19.16 44.46 1.31
C LEU A 518 18.32 43.43 2.05
N VAL A 519 18.27 42.20 1.54
CA VAL A 519 17.61 41.07 2.16
C VAL A 519 18.29 40.74 3.49
N ASN A 520 19.63 40.79 3.55
CA ASN A 520 20.35 40.63 4.79
C ASN A 520 20.09 41.78 5.77
N SER A 521 20.07 43.04 5.33
CA SER A 521 19.73 44.20 6.19
C SER A 521 18.28 44.16 6.70
N PHE A 522 17.34 43.71 5.85
CA PHE A 522 15.95 43.47 6.20
C PHE A 522 15.83 42.31 7.22
N LEU A 523 16.53 41.20 6.99
CA LEU A 523 16.58 40.03 7.89
C LEU A 523 17.40 40.29 9.17
N PHE A 524 18.33 41.23 9.14
CA PHE A 524 19.07 41.68 10.30
C PHE A 524 18.21 42.58 11.18
N SER A 525 17.48 43.53 10.57
CA SER A 525 16.45 44.32 11.26
C SER A 525 15.35 43.42 11.82
N PHE A 526 15.01 42.33 11.13
CA PHE A 526 14.09 41.29 11.57
C PHE A 526 14.56 40.53 12.82
N LEU A 527 15.84 40.19 12.91
CA LEU A 527 16.41 39.40 14.02
C LEU A 527 16.83 40.24 15.23
N THR A 528 17.01 41.56 15.07
CA THR A 528 17.53 42.44 16.12
C THR A 528 16.55 43.50 16.63
N GLN A 529 15.54 43.90 15.84
CA GLN A 529 14.49 44.85 16.26
C GLN A 529 13.18 44.11 16.57
N GLY A 530 13.10 43.57 17.79
CA GLY A 530 12.18 42.51 18.22
C GLY A 530 10.66 42.74 18.16
N ASP A 531 10.11 43.93 17.90
CA ASP A 531 8.66 44.16 18.09
C ASP A 531 7.84 44.48 16.82
N GLN A 532 8.37 45.22 15.85
CA GLN A 532 7.57 45.65 14.69
C GLN A 532 7.64 44.71 13.49
N LEU A 533 8.78 44.09 13.20
CA LEU A 533 8.90 43.18 12.04
C LEU A 533 8.53 41.72 12.38
N SER A 534 8.80 41.31 13.63
CA SER A 534 8.37 40.03 14.16
C SER A 534 6.84 39.90 14.11
N SER A 535 6.11 41.00 14.36
CA SER A 535 4.64 41.03 14.26
C SER A 535 4.12 40.89 12.82
N LEU A 536 4.88 41.31 11.80
CA LEU A 536 4.54 41.10 10.39
C LEU A 536 4.70 39.64 9.97
N ILE A 537 5.80 39.00 10.36
CA ILE A 537 6.05 37.60 9.99
C ILE A 537 5.18 36.66 10.81
N LYS A 538 4.87 36.96 12.09
CA LYS A 538 3.86 36.24 12.88
C LYS A 538 2.50 36.13 12.20
N GLU A 539 2.20 37.01 11.26
CA GLU A 539 0.97 36.94 10.52
C GLU A 539 0.95 35.74 9.58
N VAL A 540 2.04 35.43 8.87
CA VAL A 540 2.11 34.30 7.93
C VAL A 540 2.74 33.07 8.56
N ILE A 541 3.73 33.27 9.44
CA ILE A 541 4.47 32.23 10.16
C ILE A 541 4.37 32.49 11.68
N PRO A 542 3.20 32.22 12.31
CA PRO A 542 2.98 32.50 13.73
C PRO A 542 3.96 31.81 14.70
N VAL A 543 4.54 30.67 14.29
CA VAL A 543 5.43 29.84 15.13
C VAL A 543 6.76 30.51 15.49
N VAL A 544 7.13 31.61 14.82
CA VAL A 544 8.43 32.23 15.09
C VAL A 544 8.35 33.38 16.09
N GLU A 545 8.48 33.04 17.37
CA GLU A 545 8.97 34.00 18.36
C GLU A 545 10.51 34.02 18.29
N PHE A 546 11.06 34.89 17.43
CA PHE A 546 12.50 35.15 17.32
C PHE A 546 13.03 35.93 18.53
N LYS A 547 12.88 35.38 19.72
CA LYS A 547 13.66 35.82 20.88
C LYS A 547 14.86 34.90 20.97
N LEU A 548 16.05 35.46 20.72
CA LEU A 548 17.33 34.74 20.82
C LEU A 548 17.51 34.06 22.19
N ASP A 549 16.84 34.57 23.23
CA ASP A 549 16.87 34.06 24.60
C ASP A 549 15.60 33.31 25.03
N SER A 550 14.75 32.85 24.10
CA SER A 550 13.53 32.12 24.50
C SER A 550 13.82 30.66 24.85
N ASN A 551 13.45 30.26 26.06
CA ASN A 551 13.37 28.85 26.48
C ASN A 551 12.18 28.11 25.82
N GLN A 552 11.72 28.54 24.65
CA GLN A 552 10.54 27.99 24.02
C GLN A 552 10.83 26.70 23.28
N ASN A 553 10.01 25.69 23.54
CA ASN A 553 10.03 24.42 22.81
C ASN A 553 9.46 24.62 21.39
N ALA A 554 10.33 24.82 20.41
CA ALA A 554 9.92 24.99 19.02
C ALA A 554 9.21 23.77 18.44
N PHE A 555 9.48 22.56 18.95
CA PHE A 555 8.80 21.35 18.49
C PHE A 555 7.31 21.40 18.79
N LYS A 556 6.92 21.85 20.00
CA LYS A 556 5.51 21.98 20.40
C LYS A 556 4.73 22.91 19.47
N GLU A 557 5.35 24.04 19.11
CA GLU A 557 4.78 25.03 18.20
C GLU A 557 4.62 24.48 16.78
N ILE A 558 5.60 23.69 16.30
CA ILE A 558 5.50 22.96 15.03
C ILE A 558 4.48 21.81 15.09
N TYR A 559 4.31 21.19 16.25
CA TYR A 559 3.42 20.06 16.40
C TYR A 559 1.95 20.48 16.30
N SER A 560 1.53 21.47 17.11
CA SER A 560 0.12 21.85 17.24
C SER A 560 -0.18 23.34 17.05
N GLY A 561 0.85 24.18 16.93
CA GLY A 561 0.70 25.62 16.67
C GLY A 561 0.33 25.92 15.22
N SER A 562 0.25 27.20 14.87
CA SER A 562 -0.01 27.64 13.50
C SER A 562 1.31 27.93 12.80
N ILE A 563 1.92 26.95 12.13
CA ILE A 563 3.25 27.14 11.50
C ILE A 563 3.16 28.12 10.34
N PHE A 564 2.19 27.93 9.47
CA PHE A 564 2.05 28.71 8.24
C PHE A 564 0.58 28.87 7.89
N ASP A 565 0.18 30.12 7.61
CA ASP A 565 -1.16 30.47 7.13
C ASP A 565 -1.07 31.06 5.72
N ILE A 566 -1.33 30.21 4.73
CA ILE A 566 -1.24 30.59 3.31
C ILE A 566 -2.18 31.75 2.94
N ASN A 567 -3.29 31.91 3.67
CA ASN A 567 -4.27 32.96 3.38
C ASN A 567 -3.74 34.36 3.73
N LYS A 568 -2.74 34.43 4.61
CA LYS A 568 -2.16 35.69 5.09
C LYS A 568 -0.96 36.16 4.28
N VAL A 569 -0.49 35.38 3.30
CA VAL A 569 0.63 35.75 2.41
C VAL A 569 0.37 37.10 1.72
N LYS A 570 -0.85 37.32 1.21
CA LYS A 570 -1.22 38.60 0.55
C LYS A 570 -1.21 39.76 1.53
N THR A 571 -1.77 39.55 2.73
CA THR A 571 -1.78 40.56 3.80
C THR A 571 -0.37 40.93 4.23
N PHE A 572 0.53 39.95 4.30
CA PHE A 572 1.93 40.15 4.63
C PHE A 572 2.70 40.94 3.59
N ILE A 573 2.49 40.68 2.29
CA ILE A 573 3.09 41.46 1.20
C ILE A 573 2.70 42.94 1.33
N ASN A 574 1.42 43.22 1.60
CA ASN A 574 0.93 44.58 1.80
C ASN A 574 1.57 45.25 3.02
N LYS A 575 1.73 44.52 4.11
CA LYS A 575 2.35 45.06 5.32
C LYS A 575 3.87 45.23 5.22
N ILE A 576 4.56 44.43 4.40
CA ILE A 576 5.97 44.70 4.05
C ILE A 576 6.06 46.06 3.37
N LYS A 577 5.17 46.35 2.42
CA LYS A 577 5.13 47.65 1.75
C LYS A 577 4.91 48.79 2.74
N GLU A 578 3.94 48.66 3.66
CA GLU A 578 3.73 49.64 4.73
C GLU A 578 4.95 49.83 5.64
N PHE A 579 5.67 48.74 5.95
CA PHE A 579 6.89 48.81 6.73
C PHE A 579 8.00 49.55 5.99
N LEU A 580 8.23 49.23 4.72
CA LEU A 580 9.23 49.92 3.89
C LEU A 580 8.90 51.42 3.76
N ASP A 581 7.63 51.77 3.62
CA ASP A 581 7.15 53.17 3.58
C ASP A 581 7.32 53.91 4.92
N LYS A 582 7.34 53.19 6.05
CA LYS A 582 7.63 53.77 7.37
C LYS A 582 9.13 53.88 7.63
N ALA A 583 9.90 52.86 7.24
CA ALA A 583 11.35 52.81 7.40
C ALA A 583 12.05 53.86 6.53
N SER A 584 11.53 54.13 5.33
CA SER A 584 12.03 55.17 4.42
C SER A 584 11.93 56.59 4.96
N LYS A 585 11.03 56.83 5.92
CA LYS A 585 10.82 58.14 6.56
C LYS A 585 11.77 58.39 7.74
N LYS A 586 12.61 57.41 8.11
CA LYS A 586 13.60 57.56 9.18
C LYS A 586 14.87 58.26 8.67
N PRO A 587 15.66 58.92 9.55
CA PRO A 587 16.85 59.66 9.16
C PRO A 587 17.88 58.84 8.36
N ASP A 588 18.02 57.55 8.68
CA ASP A 588 18.94 56.61 8.01
C ASP A 588 18.24 55.77 6.92
N GLY A 589 17.04 56.19 6.51
CA GLY A 589 16.10 55.41 5.69
C GLY A 589 16.32 55.44 4.18
N ALA A 590 17.38 56.09 3.68
CA ALA A 590 17.61 56.31 2.25
C ALA A 590 17.61 54.99 1.43
N ILE A 591 18.20 53.93 1.99
CA ILE A 591 18.22 52.60 1.39
C ILE A 591 16.81 52.00 1.31
N PHE A 592 15.96 52.22 2.31
CA PHE A 592 14.57 51.75 2.33
C PHE A 592 13.63 52.61 1.47
N ALA A 593 13.96 53.88 1.24
CA ALA A 593 13.19 54.78 0.38
C ALA A 593 13.20 54.34 -1.08
N GLU A 594 14.37 53.97 -1.61
CA GLU A 594 14.48 53.48 -2.98
C GLU A 594 13.78 52.13 -3.15
N VAL A 595 13.99 51.21 -2.20
CA VAL A 595 13.34 49.89 -2.19
C VAL A 595 11.82 50.02 -2.10
N SER A 596 11.32 50.92 -1.25
CA SER A 596 9.88 51.10 -1.11
C SER A 596 9.25 51.66 -2.38
N LYS A 597 9.87 52.67 -3.01
CA LYS A 597 9.36 53.29 -4.23
C LYS A 597 9.20 52.29 -5.38
N GLN A 598 10.04 51.26 -5.40
CA GLN A 598 10.07 50.26 -6.47
C GLN A 598 9.37 48.94 -6.08
N PHE A 599 8.94 48.77 -4.82
CA PHE A 599 8.18 47.61 -4.38
C PHE A 599 6.73 47.67 -4.89
N ASP A 600 6.46 47.01 -6.01
CA ASP A 600 5.10 46.83 -6.53
C ASP A 600 4.43 45.62 -5.88
N THR A 601 3.51 45.89 -4.95
CA THR A 601 2.70 44.87 -4.26
C THR A 601 1.95 43.97 -5.23
N LYS A 602 1.54 44.46 -6.41
CA LYS A 602 0.80 43.69 -7.40
C LYS A 602 1.72 42.62 -8.02
N VAL A 603 2.90 43.03 -8.50
CA VAL A 603 3.89 42.09 -9.07
C VAL A 603 4.33 41.06 -8.03
N VAL A 604 4.65 41.48 -6.81
CA VAL A 604 5.06 40.57 -5.74
C VAL A 604 3.94 39.58 -5.38
N THR A 605 2.69 40.04 -5.36
CA THR A 605 1.52 39.17 -5.13
C THR A 605 1.32 38.18 -6.27
N GLU A 606 1.49 38.58 -7.53
CA GLU A 606 1.40 37.69 -8.69
C GLU A 606 2.50 36.60 -8.64
N GLN A 607 3.73 36.95 -8.25
CA GLN A 607 4.81 35.98 -8.08
C GLN A 607 4.58 35.04 -6.88
N ALA A 608 4.11 35.57 -5.74
CA ALA A 608 3.74 34.76 -4.59
C ALA A 608 2.60 33.79 -4.93
N GLU A 609 1.62 34.23 -5.74
CA GLU A 609 0.56 33.36 -6.25
C GLU A 609 1.13 32.20 -7.08
N LYS A 610 2.05 32.51 -8.00
CA LYS A 610 2.66 31.54 -8.92
C LYS A 610 3.59 30.53 -8.21
N PHE A 611 4.41 30.98 -7.28
CA PHE A 611 5.50 30.19 -6.72
C PHE A 611 5.26 29.66 -5.31
N VAL A 612 4.33 30.25 -4.56
CA VAL A 612 4.05 29.87 -3.16
C VAL A 612 2.61 29.40 -3.01
N ILE A 613 1.63 30.25 -3.28
CA ILE A 613 0.21 29.99 -2.98
C ILE A 613 -0.34 28.86 -3.84
N LYS A 614 -0.20 28.93 -5.16
CA LYS A 614 -0.73 27.91 -6.06
C LYS A 614 -0.05 26.54 -5.84
N PRO A 615 1.28 26.42 -5.81
CA PRO A 615 1.92 25.13 -5.51
C PRO A 615 1.57 24.58 -4.13
N PHE A 616 1.45 25.43 -3.10
CA PHE A 616 1.00 25.02 -1.77
C PHE A 616 -0.42 24.47 -1.81
N ASN A 617 -1.36 25.18 -2.45
CA ASN A 617 -2.75 24.75 -2.58
C ASN A 617 -2.87 23.48 -3.45
N GLU A 618 -2.01 23.29 -4.44
CA GLU A 618 -1.94 22.05 -5.23
C GLU A 618 -1.43 20.85 -4.42
N LEU A 619 -0.49 21.06 -3.48
CA LEU A 619 0.13 19.99 -2.69
C LEU A 619 -0.63 19.65 -1.41
N PHE A 620 -1.25 20.65 -0.77
CA PHE A 620 -1.85 20.54 0.56
C PHE A 620 -3.35 20.86 0.58
N GLY A 621 -3.92 21.26 -0.56
CA GLY A 621 -5.36 21.35 -0.76
C GLY A 621 -6.04 22.23 0.28
N ASN A 622 -6.86 21.60 1.13
CA ASN A 622 -7.69 22.25 2.16
C ASN A 622 -6.99 22.51 3.50
N VAL A 623 -5.70 22.16 3.63
CA VAL A 623 -4.94 22.40 4.87
C VAL A 623 -4.57 23.90 4.96
N LYS A 624 -5.45 24.69 5.58
CA LYS A 624 -5.28 26.15 5.70
C LYS A 624 -4.34 26.58 6.83
N THR A 625 -4.17 25.74 7.84
CA THR A 625 -3.30 25.99 9.00
C THR A 625 -2.38 24.79 9.12
N PHE A 626 -1.13 24.95 8.70
CA PHE A 626 -0.19 23.83 8.59
C PHE A 626 0.49 23.57 9.95
N ASN A 627 0.40 22.34 10.46
CA ASN A 627 1.23 21.82 11.54
C ASN A 627 1.40 20.30 11.44
N LEU A 628 2.38 19.72 12.14
CA LEU A 628 2.67 18.28 12.02
C LEU A 628 1.47 17.42 12.41
N LYS A 629 0.74 17.80 13.47
CA LYS A 629 -0.44 17.05 13.90
C LYS A 629 -1.51 17.02 12.81
N THR A 630 -1.83 18.18 12.24
CA THR A 630 -2.82 18.31 11.16
C THR A 630 -2.34 17.59 9.91
N LEU A 631 -1.05 17.68 9.57
CA LEU A 631 -0.47 16.95 8.45
C LEU A 631 -0.64 15.43 8.64
N LEU A 632 -0.29 14.88 9.81
CA LEU A 632 -0.34 13.43 10.03
C LEU A 632 -1.76 12.90 10.24
N THR A 633 -2.73 13.75 10.57
CA THR A 633 -4.13 13.37 10.84
C THR A 633 -5.13 13.80 9.75
N THR A 634 -4.68 14.56 8.74
CA THR A 634 -5.52 14.88 7.58
C THR A 634 -5.63 13.67 6.65
N PRO A 635 -6.82 13.29 6.17
CA PRO A 635 -7.00 12.27 5.15
C PRO A 635 -6.19 12.55 3.87
N LEU A 636 -5.61 11.51 3.28
CA LEU A 636 -4.75 11.62 2.10
C LEU A 636 -5.45 12.35 0.94
N ASN A 637 -6.73 12.05 0.67
CA ASN A 637 -7.49 12.71 -0.39
C ASN A 637 -7.76 14.20 -0.14
N LYS A 638 -7.69 14.67 1.10
CA LYS A 638 -7.86 16.10 1.42
C LYS A 638 -6.58 16.91 1.25
N MET A 639 -5.42 16.23 1.20
CA MET A 639 -4.13 16.89 0.92
C MET A 639 -3.99 17.21 -0.57
N ASP A 640 -4.36 16.29 -1.47
CA ASP A 640 -4.27 16.51 -2.92
C ASP A 640 -5.43 15.81 -3.66
N GLU A 641 -6.62 16.38 -3.53
CA GLU A 641 -7.87 15.80 -4.06
C GLU A 641 -7.76 15.50 -5.57
N SER A 642 -7.04 16.35 -6.30
CA SER A 642 -6.84 16.22 -7.74
C SER A 642 -6.03 14.98 -8.12
N LYS A 643 -4.89 14.71 -7.46
CA LYS A 643 -4.06 13.53 -7.75
C LYS A 643 -4.62 12.25 -7.16
N TRP A 644 -5.40 12.33 -6.08
CA TRP A 644 -6.01 11.15 -5.46
C TRP A 644 -7.27 10.67 -6.20
N LYS A 645 -8.03 11.56 -6.86
CA LYS A 645 -9.24 11.20 -7.60
C LYS A 645 -9.03 10.08 -8.63
N ASP A 646 -7.87 10.04 -9.28
CA ASP A 646 -7.57 9.11 -10.37
C ASP A 646 -6.80 7.84 -9.93
N ARG A 647 -6.31 7.79 -8.68
CA ARG A 647 -5.53 6.66 -8.14
C ARG A 647 -6.44 5.53 -7.64
N ARG A 648 -6.88 4.66 -8.54
CA ARG A 648 -7.84 3.58 -8.20
C ARG A 648 -7.30 2.52 -7.23
N PHE A 649 -5.99 2.25 -7.25
CA PHE A 649 -5.37 1.14 -6.50
C PHE A 649 -5.26 1.37 -4.99
N ALA A 650 -5.61 2.55 -4.49
CA ALA A 650 -5.56 2.89 -3.06
C ALA A 650 -6.84 3.57 -2.57
N LYS A 651 -7.96 3.44 -3.31
CA LYS A 651 -9.24 4.08 -2.98
C LYS A 651 -9.68 3.88 -1.52
N PRO A 652 -9.50 2.69 -0.90
CA PRO A 652 -9.83 2.49 0.53
C PRO A 652 -8.96 3.28 1.52
N LEU A 653 -7.80 3.78 1.07
CA LEU A 653 -6.88 4.61 1.86
C LEU A 653 -7.11 6.12 1.67
N HIS A 654 -7.88 6.53 0.67
CA HIS A 654 -8.09 7.94 0.34
C HIS A 654 -8.65 8.72 1.53
N ASP A 655 -9.66 8.16 2.20
CA ASP A 655 -10.32 8.79 3.35
C ASP A 655 -9.58 8.58 4.68
N LYS A 656 -8.37 8.00 4.66
CA LYS A 656 -7.55 7.73 5.85
C LYS A 656 -6.36 8.68 5.90
N SER A 657 -5.99 9.12 7.09
CA SER A 657 -4.71 9.81 7.34
C SER A 657 -3.57 8.83 7.57
N VAL A 658 -2.32 9.31 7.60
CA VAL A 658 -1.16 8.49 8.00
C VAL A 658 -1.38 7.90 9.40
N THR A 659 -1.90 8.71 10.32
CA THR A 659 -2.23 8.29 11.68
C THR A 659 -3.29 7.18 11.68
N ASP A 660 -4.34 7.28 10.86
CA ASP A 660 -5.39 6.25 10.78
C ASP A 660 -4.86 4.93 10.19
N ILE A 661 -3.93 5.00 9.24
CA ILE A 661 -3.29 3.82 8.63
C ILE A 661 -2.46 3.10 9.69
N LEU A 662 -1.61 3.83 10.42
CA LEU A 662 -0.80 3.28 11.50
C LEU A 662 -1.67 2.73 12.64
N ASP A 663 -2.69 3.45 13.06
CA ASP A 663 -3.66 3.00 14.08
C ASP A 663 -4.39 1.72 13.66
N THR A 664 -4.75 1.61 12.38
CA THR A 664 -5.34 0.38 11.82
C THR A 664 -4.35 -0.78 11.91
N LEU A 665 -3.08 -0.58 11.58
CA LEU A 665 -2.03 -1.61 11.70
C LEU A 665 -1.81 -2.04 13.16
N LEU A 666 -1.67 -1.06 14.07
CA LEU A 666 -1.48 -1.28 15.50
C LEU A 666 -2.63 -2.09 16.09
N THR A 667 -3.88 -1.70 15.79
CA THR A 667 -5.09 -2.38 16.28
C THR A 667 -5.21 -3.78 15.70
N THR A 668 -4.95 -3.94 14.40
CA THR A 668 -5.02 -5.23 13.70
C THR A 668 -4.04 -6.24 14.30
N LEU A 669 -2.83 -5.78 14.64
CA LEU A 669 -1.77 -6.60 15.23
C LEU A 669 -1.79 -6.67 16.76
N ASN A 670 -2.79 -6.05 17.41
CA ASN A 670 -2.94 -6.00 18.87
C ASN A 670 -1.67 -5.50 19.58
N VAL A 671 -1.08 -4.42 19.05
CA VAL A 671 0.13 -3.79 19.59
C VAL A 671 -0.21 -3.04 20.87
N GLN A 672 0.49 -3.36 21.95
CA GLN A 672 0.35 -2.80 23.30
C GLN A 672 1.21 -1.55 23.51
N GLY A 673 2.33 -1.42 22.79
CA GLY A 673 3.26 -0.28 22.87
C GLY A 673 4.38 -0.45 23.90
N ASN A 674 4.42 -1.57 24.63
CA ASN A 674 5.42 -1.90 25.65
C ASN A 674 6.11 -3.25 25.40
N GLU A 675 5.98 -3.81 24.18
CA GLU A 675 6.54 -5.10 23.83
C GLU A 675 8.07 -5.17 23.99
N LYS A 676 8.60 -6.25 24.56
CA LYS A 676 10.06 -6.46 24.65
C LYS A 676 10.47 -7.48 23.59
N LEU A 677 11.57 -7.25 22.87
CA LEU A 677 11.99 -8.13 21.78
C LEU A 677 12.20 -9.57 22.26
N GLU A 678 12.83 -9.73 23.43
CA GLU A 678 13.06 -11.04 24.07
C GLU A 678 11.74 -11.73 24.50
N SER A 679 10.71 -10.95 24.83
CA SER A 679 9.38 -11.49 25.21
C SER A 679 8.54 -11.95 24.01
N LEU A 680 8.93 -11.55 22.80
CA LEU A 680 8.21 -11.79 21.55
C LEU A 680 8.85 -12.88 20.69
N GLU A 681 9.75 -13.70 21.24
CA GLU A 681 10.47 -14.73 20.49
C GLU A 681 9.52 -15.64 19.69
N SER A 682 8.34 -15.99 20.21
CA SER A 682 7.34 -16.82 19.52
C SER A 682 6.66 -16.18 18.30
N SER A 683 6.84 -14.87 18.13
CA SER A 683 6.33 -14.10 16.99
C SER A 683 7.41 -13.66 16.01
N ASN A 684 8.65 -14.13 16.21
CA ASN A 684 9.76 -13.89 15.30
C ASN A 684 9.61 -14.72 14.03
N ILE A 685 9.88 -14.09 12.90
CA ILE A 685 10.16 -14.81 11.66
C ILE A 685 11.63 -15.21 11.69
N ASN A 686 11.91 -16.51 11.82
CA ASN A 686 13.27 -17.03 11.76
C ASN A 686 13.64 -17.33 10.30
N LEU A 687 14.23 -16.33 9.66
CA LEU A 687 14.66 -16.41 8.26
C LEU A 687 15.75 -17.48 8.05
N THR A 688 16.49 -17.85 9.10
CA THR A 688 17.56 -18.86 9.03
C THR A 688 17.10 -20.32 9.05
N ALA A 689 15.84 -20.56 9.45
CA ALA A 689 15.26 -21.90 9.47
C ALA A 689 14.87 -22.41 8.06
N LEU A 690 14.94 -21.56 7.02
CA LEU A 690 14.64 -21.94 5.65
C LEU A 690 15.62 -23.00 5.09
N ILE A 691 16.89 -23.02 5.53
CA ILE A 691 17.81 -24.11 5.17
C ILE A 691 17.31 -25.45 5.69
N GLU A 692 16.77 -25.50 6.90
CA GLU A 692 16.29 -26.75 7.48
C GLU A 692 15.07 -27.28 6.73
N VAL A 693 14.20 -26.39 6.26
CA VAL A 693 13.08 -26.73 5.36
C VAL A 693 13.61 -27.38 4.08
N VAL A 694 14.66 -26.82 3.48
CA VAL A 694 15.22 -27.34 2.22
C VAL A 694 15.98 -28.66 2.43
N SER A 695 16.78 -28.74 3.50
CA SER A 695 17.44 -29.98 3.90
C SER A 695 16.42 -31.09 4.12
N LEU A 696 15.29 -30.75 4.74
CA LEU A 696 14.17 -31.67 4.90
C LEU A 696 13.53 -32.04 3.56
N ILE A 697 13.30 -31.09 2.64
CA ILE A 697 12.77 -31.38 1.29
C ILE A 697 13.68 -32.37 0.53
N ASN A 698 15.00 -32.23 0.66
CA ASN A 698 15.97 -33.08 -0.01
C ASN A 698 16.22 -34.42 0.68
N ASN A 699 16.02 -34.49 1.99
CA ASN A 699 16.18 -35.69 2.80
C ASN A 699 15.00 -35.82 3.78
N TYR A 700 13.84 -36.11 3.20
CA TYR A 700 12.56 -36.21 3.84
C TYR A 700 12.44 -37.54 4.58
N SER A 701 12.67 -37.49 5.90
CA SER A 701 12.65 -38.68 6.77
C SER A 701 11.30 -38.95 7.41
N TYR A 702 10.36 -38.01 7.33
CA TYR A 702 9.02 -38.17 7.90
C TYR A 702 8.19 -39.20 7.12
N LYS A 703 7.62 -40.17 7.83
CA LYS A 703 6.84 -41.27 7.25
C LYS A 703 5.35 -41.09 7.52
N ALA A 704 4.60 -40.73 6.49
CA ALA A 704 3.15 -40.67 6.55
C ALA A 704 2.53 -42.07 6.64
N LYS A 705 1.49 -42.22 7.46
CA LYS A 705 0.76 -43.49 7.63
C LYS A 705 0.17 -43.96 6.29
N GLY A 706 0.53 -45.17 5.88
CA GLY A 706 0.04 -45.76 4.62
C GLY A 706 0.76 -45.30 3.36
N VAL A 707 1.93 -44.67 3.49
CA VAL A 707 2.84 -44.35 2.38
C VAL A 707 4.10 -45.22 2.54
N ASN A 708 4.33 -46.13 1.59
CA ASN A 708 5.55 -46.92 1.49
C ASN A 708 6.32 -46.45 0.27
N SER A 709 7.41 -45.71 0.48
CA SER A 709 8.31 -45.28 -0.58
C SER A 709 9.75 -45.36 -0.08
N SER A 710 10.67 -45.77 -0.96
CA SER A 710 12.12 -45.75 -0.71
C SER A 710 12.75 -44.39 -1.06
N LYS A 711 11.96 -43.44 -1.58
CA LYS A 711 12.42 -42.11 -1.95
C LYS A 711 12.69 -41.27 -0.72
N THR A 712 13.83 -40.59 -0.75
CA THR A 712 14.25 -39.67 0.33
C THR A 712 13.97 -38.21 -0.03
N GLN A 713 13.69 -37.87 -1.29
CA GLN A 713 13.29 -36.52 -1.67
C GLN A 713 11.78 -36.35 -1.56
N LEU A 714 11.33 -35.27 -0.90
CA LEU A 714 9.91 -34.96 -0.71
C LEU A 714 9.15 -34.88 -2.04
N ILE A 715 9.74 -34.24 -3.05
CA ILE A 715 9.10 -34.07 -4.38
C ILE A 715 8.87 -35.44 -5.04
N GLU A 716 9.84 -36.35 -4.96
CA GLU A 716 9.69 -37.70 -5.51
C GLU A 716 8.65 -38.52 -4.73
N LEU A 717 8.65 -38.38 -3.40
CA LEU A 717 7.71 -39.06 -2.53
C LEU A 717 6.26 -38.58 -2.75
N LEU A 718 6.08 -37.28 -2.99
CA LEU A 718 4.81 -36.68 -3.41
C LEU A 718 4.37 -37.20 -4.79
N LYS A 719 5.29 -37.31 -5.76
CA LYS A 719 4.99 -37.84 -7.11
C LYS A 719 4.48 -39.26 -7.13
N GLU A 720 5.07 -40.10 -6.31
CA GLU A 720 4.65 -41.50 -6.18
C GLU A 720 3.32 -41.63 -5.46
N ASN A 721 2.98 -40.66 -4.59
CA ASN A 721 1.84 -40.75 -3.69
C ASN A 721 1.01 -39.44 -3.69
N PRO A 722 0.52 -38.97 -4.85
CA PRO A 722 -0.16 -37.67 -4.96
C PRO A 722 -1.43 -37.61 -4.12
N ASP A 723 -2.10 -38.75 -3.97
CA ASP A 723 -3.33 -38.92 -3.16
C ASP A 723 -3.08 -38.83 -1.65
N LYS A 724 -1.81 -38.93 -1.23
CA LYS A 724 -1.40 -38.86 0.17
C LYS A 724 -0.61 -37.60 0.50
N ALA A 725 -0.60 -36.62 -0.38
CA ALA A 725 0.24 -35.45 -0.26
C ALA A 725 0.02 -34.66 1.04
N LEU A 726 -1.23 -34.50 1.48
CA LEU A 726 -1.54 -33.85 2.77
C LEU A 726 -0.88 -34.59 3.94
N GLN A 727 -1.00 -35.93 3.96
CA GLN A 727 -0.37 -36.72 5.01
C GLN A 727 1.14 -36.68 4.92
N ILE A 728 1.70 -36.71 3.71
CA ILE A 728 3.14 -36.61 3.43
C ILE A 728 3.69 -35.29 3.93
N LEU A 729 3.02 -34.17 3.66
CA LEU A 729 3.43 -32.84 4.13
C LEU A 729 3.31 -32.71 5.66
N GLY A 730 2.50 -33.54 6.31
CA GLY A 730 2.45 -33.66 7.76
C GLY A 730 1.07 -33.63 8.39
N TRP A 731 -0.02 -33.60 7.64
CA TRP A 731 -1.36 -33.60 8.23
C TRP A 731 -1.76 -35.02 8.66
N THR A 732 -1.99 -35.24 9.94
CA THR A 732 -2.17 -36.61 10.47
C THR A 732 -3.64 -37.03 10.61
N SER A 733 -4.57 -36.08 10.52
CA SER A 733 -5.98 -36.27 10.93
C SER A 733 -6.12 -36.77 12.38
N ASP A 734 -5.08 -36.67 13.21
CA ASP A 734 -5.13 -36.95 14.65
C ASP A 734 -5.40 -35.64 15.41
N LYS A 735 -6.53 -35.57 16.11
CA LYS A 735 -6.91 -34.41 16.91
C LYS A 735 -5.84 -34.05 17.96
N ASN A 736 -5.11 -35.03 18.50
CA ASN A 736 -4.13 -34.78 19.55
C ASN A 736 -2.75 -34.40 18.99
N ASN A 737 -2.43 -34.81 17.77
CA ASN A 737 -1.18 -34.52 17.08
C ASN A 737 -1.47 -34.12 15.62
N PRO A 738 -2.16 -33.00 15.37
CA PRO A 738 -2.71 -32.67 14.05
C PRO A 738 -1.63 -32.49 12.97
N ILE A 739 -0.41 -32.17 13.41
CA ILE A 739 0.78 -32.06 12.58
C ILE A 739 1.79 -33.12 13.00
N GLY A 740 2.29 -33.87 12.03
CA GLY A 740 3.25 -34.95 12.21
C GLY A 740 4.64 -34.40 12.48
N LYS A 741 5.17 -34.71 13.66
CA LYS A 741 6.51 -34.28 14.07
C LYS A 741 7.59 -34.67 13.03
N GLY A 742 8.44 -33.72 12.66
CA GLY A 742 9.50 -33.89 11.66
C GLY A 742 9.03 -33.74 10.21
N SER A 743 7.76 -33.44 9.96
CA SER A 743 7.25 -33.19 8.60
C SER A 743 7.61 -31.79 8.09
N LEU A 744 7.27 -31.50 6.81
CA LEU A 744 7.43 -30.17 6.23
C LEU A 744 6.59 -29.13 6.97
N LEU A 745 5.31 -29.44 7.23
CA LEU A 745 4.41 -28.56 8.00
C LEU A 745 4.94 -28.32 9.41
N ASP A 746 5.43 -29.35 10.09
CA ASP A 746 6.07 -29.22 11.42
C ASP A 746 7.24 -28.24 11.35
N THR A 747 8.15 -28.43 10.38
CA THR A 747 9.35 -27.60 10.25
C THR A 747 9.03 -26.15 9.88
N LEU A 748 8.09 -25.92 8.96
CA LEU A 748 7.65 -24.57 8.61
C LEU A 748 6.99 -23.87 9.80
N LEU A 749 6.01 -24.52 10.44
CA LEU A 749 5.27 -23.93 11.55
C LEU A 749 6.19 -23.67 12.75
N PHE A 750 6.93 -24.67 13.21
CA PHE A 750 7.72 -24.58 14.43
C PHE A 750 9.07 -23.88 14.25
N LYS A 751 9.77 -24.06 13.12
CA LYS A 751 11.14 -23.52 12.97
C LYS A 751 11.19 -22.19 12.25
N VAL A 752 10.39 -22.00 11.19
CA VAL A 752 10.37 -20.73 10.42
C VAL A 752 9.49 -19.68 11.11
N PHE A 753 8.30 -20.09 11.55
CA PHE A 753 7.30 -19.18 12.12
C PHE A 753 7.16 -19.26 13.64
N ASN A 754 8.00 -20.08 14.29
CA ASN A 754 8.06 -20.28 15.75
C ASN A 754 6.70 -20.59 16.42
N PHE A 755 5.82 -21.29 15.70
CA PHE A 755 4.47 -21.61 16.14
C PHE A 755 4.47 -22.76 17.15
N LYS A 756 4.07 -22.52 18.40
CA LYS A 756 3.93 -23.58 19.41
C LYS A 756 2.50 -24.15 19.42
N ILE A 757 2.29 -25.31 18.80
CA ILE A 757 0.98 -25.99 18.69
C ILE A 757 0.29 -26.17 20.06
N ASN A 758 1.05 -26.37 21.14
CA ASN A 758 0.53 -26.72 22.47
C ASN A 758 0.37 -25.54 23.44
N ASP A 759 0.84 -24.33 23.10
CA ASP A 759 0.80 -23.19 24.02
C ASP A 759 -0.49 -22.38 23.84
N LYS A 760 -1.26 -22.30 24.93
CA LYS A 760 -2.53 -21.59 24.93
C LYS A 760 -2.41 -20.07 24.79
N LYS A 761 -1.25 -19.49 25.06
CA LYS A 761 -0.98 -18.04 24.96
C LYS A 761 -0.47 -17.63 23.57
N ASP A 762 0.11 -18.55 22.80
CA ASP A 762 0.72 -18.31 21.47
C ASP A 762 -0.28 -18.24 20.29
N LYS A 763 -1.58 -18.26 20.63
CA LYS A 763 -2.73 -18.42 19.72
C LYS A 763 -3.09 -17.18 18.90
N THR A 764 -2.64 -16.00 19.31
CA THR A 764 -3.00 -14.71 18.69
C THR A 764 -1.81 -13.92 18.21
N GLU A 765 -0.59 -14.31 18.60
CA GLU A 765 0.61 -13.47 18.46
C GLU A 765 1.69 -14.03 17.54
N ASN A 766 1.62 -15.29 17.11
CA ASN A 766 2.65 -15.87 16.24
C ASN A 766 2.81 -15.16 14.89
N ALA A 767 3.98 -15.32 14.28
CA ALA A 767 4.38 -14.64 13.05
C ALA A 767 3.44 -14.88 11.86
N LEU A 768 2.91 -16.10 11.72
CA LEU A 768 1.96 -16.45 10.65
C LEU A 768 0.67 -15.65 10.76
N ASN A 769 0.10 -15.56 11.96
CA ASN A 769 -1.12 -14.80 12.20
C ASN A 769 -0.90 -13.30 11.97
N GLN A 770 0.28 -12.77 12.33
CA GLN A 770 0.61 -11.38 12.04
C GLN A 770 0.74 -11.12 10.53
N PHE A 771 1.49 -11.97 9.82
CA PHE A 771 1.68 -11.86 8.38
C PHE A 771 0.36 -11.96 7.61
N ALA A 772 -0.48 -12.89 8.01
CA ALA A 772 -1.84 -13.07 7.55
C ALA A 772 -2.71 -11.82 7.69
N LYS A 773 -2.75 -11.25 8.89
CA LYS A 773 -3.52 -10.04 9.18
C LYS A 773 -3.03 -8.85 8.36
N VAL A 774 -1.71 -8.65 8.25
CA VAL A 774 -1.12 -7.60 7.40
C VAL A 774 -1.46 -7.83 5.94
N THR A 775 -1.35 -9.07 5.47
CA THR A 775 -1.69 -9.44 4.08
C THR A 775 -3.16 -9.19 3.78
N SER A 776 -4.08 -9.59 4.66
CA SER A 776 -5.51 -9.34 4.52
C SER A 776 -5.81 -7.84 4.46
N LEU A 777 -5.14 -7.06 5.31
CA LEU A 777 -5.24 -5.60 5.35
C LEU A 777 -4.73 -4.96 4.05
N LEU A 778 -3.55 -5.38 3.57
CA LEU A 778 -2.96 -4.93 2.31
C LEU A 778 -3.85 -5.29 1.13
N ASN A 779 -4.41 -6.50 1.10
CA ASN A 779 -5.37 -6.91 0.06
C ASN A 779 -6.61 -6.03 0.08
N LYS A 780 -7.16 -5.74 1.27
CA LYS A 780 -8.30 -4.82 1.42
C LYS A 780 -7.96 -3.41 0.93
N TRP A 781 -6.73 -2.95 1.07
CA TRP A 781 -6.29 -1.62 0.65
C TRP A 781 -5.93 -1.51 -0.82
N LEU A 782 -5.27 -2.53 -1.37
CA LEU A 782 -4.64 -2.53 -2.69
C LEU A 782 -5.50 -3.19 -3.78
N VAL A 783 -6.35 -4.14 -3.40
CA VAL A 783 -7.29 -4.76 -4.32
C VAL A 783 -8.62 -4.02 -4.18
N THR A 784 -8.99 -3.24 -5.20
CA THR A 784 -10.38 -2.79 -5.37
C THR A 784 -11.26 -4.01 -5.64
N GLN A 785 -11.60 -4.76 -4.60
CA GLN A 785 -12.64 -5.77 -4.67
C GLN A 785 -13.98 -5.03 -4.82
N VAL A 786 -14.57 -5.13 -6.01
CA VAL A 786 -15.99 -4.83 -6.19
C VAL A 786 -16.71 -5.90 -5.38
N ASN A 787 -17.49 -5.51 -4.38
CA ASN A 787 -18.29 -6.41 -3.56
C ASN A 787 -19.76 -6.38 -4.01
N GLU A 788 -20.57 -7.32 -3.52
CA GLU A 788 -22.00 -7.40 -3.86
C GLU A 788 -22.74 -6.08 -3.55
N SER A 789 -22.37 -5.37 -2.47
CA SER A 789 -22.93 -4.07 -2.08
C SER A 789 -22.68 -2.95 -3.10
N ASP A 790 -21.63 -3.09 -3.90
CA ASP A 790 -21.19 -2.11 -4.89
C ASP A 790 -21.90 -2.27 -6.23
N ILE A 791 -22.64 -3.36 -6.40
CA ILE A 791 -23.38 -3.69 -7.61
C ILE A 791 -24.87 -3.42 -7.37
N SER A 792 -25.42 -2.49 -8.14
CA SER A 792 -26.87 -2.27 -8.19
C SER A 792 -27.42 -2.91 -9.45
N ILE A 793 -28.44 -3.76 -9.32
CA ILE A 793 -29.09 -4.43 -10.45
C ILE A 793 -30.56 -4.03 -10.48
N THR A 794 -31.04 -3.58 -11.63
CA THR A 794 -32.45 -3.28 -11.87
C THR A 794 -32.96 -4.14 -13.02
N PHE A 795 -34.12 -4.78 -12.84
CA PHE A 795 -34.71 -5.67 -13.82
C PHE A 795 -35.89 -5.00 -14.54
N SER A 796 -36.00 -5.23 -15.84
CA SER A 796 -37.20 -4.92 -16.63
C SER A 796 -37.55 -6.11 -17.53
N PHE A 797 -38.83 -6.26 -17.84
CA PHE A 797 -39.35 -7.37 -18.64
C PHE A 797 -39.98 -6.82 -19.92
N THR A 798 -39.60 -7.39 -21.06
CA THR A 798 -40.01 -6.97 -22.40
C THR A 798 -40.27 -8.18 -23.29
N ASN A 799 -40.84 -7.96 -24.48
CA ASN A 799 -41.14 -9.02 -25.46
C ASN A 799 -41.99 -10.16 -24.87
N THR A 800 -42.92 -9.80 -23.98
CA THR A 800 -43.84 -10.72 -23.31
C THR A 800 -44.82 -11.30 -24.33
N ASN A 801 -44.78 -12.60 -24.53
CA ASN A 801 -45.74 -13.35 -25.35
C ASN A 801 -46.60 -14.22 -24.43
N LYS A 802 -47.91 -14.26 -24.65
CA LYS A 802 -48.87 -15.01 -23.83
C LYS A 802 -49.84 -15.79 -24.71
N ASN A 803 -50.37 -16.89 -24.19
CA ASN A 803 -51.47 -17.60 -24.85
C ASN A 803 -52.81 -16.89 -24.60
N SER A 804 -53.87 -17.38 -25.26
CA SER A 804 -55.27 -16.93 -25.09
C SER A 804 -55.77 -16.97 -23.64
N SER A 805 -55.19 -17.83 -22.79
CA SER A 805 -55.47 -17.94 -21.36
C SER A 805 -54.62 -16.99 -20.49
N ASN A 806 -53.96 -15.99 -21.08
CA ASN A 806 -53.08 -15.02 -20.43
C ASN A 806 -51.87 -15.65 -19.69
N GLN A 807 -51.45 -16.86 -20.08
CA GLN A 807 -50.31 -17.55 -19.50
C GLN A 807 -49.04 -17.24 -20.33
N LEU A 808 -47.93 -16.90 -19.67
CA LEU A 808 -46.68 -16.45 -20.29
C LEU A 808 -45.96 -17.51 -21.15
N LEU A 809 -45.93 -17.38 -22.48
CA LEU A 809 -45.25 -18.31 -23.40
C LEU A 809 -43.75 -18.02 -23.56
N SER A 810 -43.38 -16.74 -23.60
CA SER A 810 -41.98 -16.31 -23.68
C SER A 810 -41.83 -14.89 -23.19
N GLU A 811 -40.63 -14.53 -22.78
CA GLU A 811 -40.30 -13.17 -22.37
C GLU A 811 -38.80 -12.91 -22.49
N THR A 812 -38.43 -11.64 -22.42
CA THR A 812 -37.04 -11.21 -22.28
C THR A 812 -36.91 -10.34 -21.03
N MET A 813 -36.07 -10.78 -20.09
CA MET A 813 -35.69 -9.97 -18.94
C MET A 813 -34.38 -9.22 -19.25
N ILE A 814 -34.38 -7.91 -19.05
CA ILE A 814 -33.21 -7.04 -19.15
C ILE A 814 -32.77 -6.66 -17.74
N ALA A 815 -31.54 -7.00 -17.38
CA ALA A 815 -30.91 -6.58 -16.14
C ALA A 815 -29.88 -5.46 -16.43
N THR A 816 -30.12 -4.29 -15.89
CA THR A 816 -29.18 -3.17 -15.94
C THR A 816 -28.35 -3.16 -14.67
N VAL A 817 -27.04 -3.25 -14.82
CA VAL A 817 -26.08 -3.36 -13.73
C VAL A 817 -25.27 -2.08 -13.65
N LYS A 818 -25.35 -1.37 -12.53
CA LYS A 818 -24.53 -0.21 -12.23
C LYS A 818 -23.48 -0.59 -11.18
N ASN A 819 -22.21 -0.46 -11.57
CA ASN A 819 -21.10 -0.59 -10.63
C ASN A 819 -20.87 0.77 -9.97
N LYS A 820 -21.13 0.86 -8.65
CA LYS A 820 -21.01 2.10 -7.86
C LYS A 820 -19.55 2.56 -7.70
N VAL A 821 -18.56 1.69 -7.92
CA VAL A 821 -17.14 2.00 -7.75
C VAL A 821 -16.60 2.83 -8.90
N ASN A 822 -16.97 2.48 -10.13
CA ASN A 822 -16.46 3.09 -11.36
C ASN A 822 -17.56 3.78 -12.21
N ASN A 823 -18.81 3.78 -11.74
CA ASN A 823 -20.00 4.26 -12.45
C ASN A 823 -20.24 3.63 -13.83
N SER A 824 -19.62 2.48 -14.14
CA SER A 824 -19.89 1.76 -15.37
C SER A 824 -21.26 1.09 -15.32
N GLN A 825 -21.94 1.08 -16.47
CA GLN A 825 -23.22 0.42 -16.64
C GLN A 825 -23.09 -0.71 -17.66
N THR A 826 -23.53 -1.91 -17.29
CA THR A 826 -23.54 -3.10 -18.17
C THR A 826 -24.96 -3.63 -18.26
N LYS A 827 -25.37 -4.09 -19.44
CA LYS A 827 -26.70 -4.65 -19.65
C LYS A 827 -26.60 -6.15 -19.93
N TYR A 828 -27.42 -6.92 -19.23
CA TYR A 828 -27.59 -8.35 -19.47
C TYR A 828 -29.01 -8.61 -19.96
N THR A 829 -29.14 -9.49 -20.93
CA THR A 829 -30.44 -9.85 -21.52
C THR A 829 -30.64 -11.35 -21.39
N PHE A 830 -31.77 -11.77 -20.84
CA PHE A 830 -32.16 -13.17 -20.63
C PHE A 830 -33.48 -13.43 -21.35
N SER A 831 -33.43 -14.10 -22.49
CA SER A 831 -34.61 -14.53 -23.24
C SER A 831 -34.94 -15.98 -22.90
N TYR A 832 -36.22 -16.26 -22.65
CA TYR A 832 -36.71 -17.60 -22.32
C TYR A 832 -38.09 -17.87 -22.95
N ALA A 833 -38.34 -19.12 -23.29
CA ALA A 833 -39.59 -19.57 -23.93
C ALA A 833 -39.97 -20.99 -23.49
N ARG A 834 -41.24 -21.35 -23.64
CA ARG A 834 -41.74 -22.73 -23.47
C ARG A 834 -42.36 -23.23 -24.77
N ASP A 835 -41.97 -24.43 -25.20
CA ASP A 835 -42.43 -25.03 -26.47
C ASP A 835 -43.60 -26.01 -26.22
N LYS A 836 -43.44 -27.00 -25.32
CA LYS A 836 -44.50 -28.02 -25.02
C LYS A 836 -44.50 -28.57 -23.59
N GLN A 837 -43.53 -28.17 -22.76
CA GLN A 837 -43.40 -28.60 -21.36
C GLN A 837 -43.82 -27.46 -20.42
N SER A 838 -44.23 -27.78 -19.19
CA SER A 838 -44.67 -26.81 -18.17
C SER A 838 -43.56 -25.87 -17.65
N LYS A 839 -42.32 -25.97 -18.16
CA LYS A 839 -41.15 -25.19 -17.70
C LYS A 839 -40.58 -24.34 -18.84
N PHE A 840 -40.01 -23.20 -18.48
CA PHE A 840 -39.28 -22.32 -19.38
C PHE A 840 -37.88 -22.82 -19.67
N LYS A 841 -37.42 -22.59 -20.89
CA LYS A 841 -36.05 -22.83 -21.33
C LYS A 841 -35.41 -21.50 -21.74
N PHE A 842 -34.19 -21.24 -21.29
CA PHE A 842 -33.43 -20.10 -21.81
C PHE A 842 -33.11 -20.30 -23.29
N THR A 843 -33.41 -19.29 -24.10
CA THR A 843 -33.14 -19.28 -25.55
C THR A 843 -31.93 -18.43 -25.90
N LYS A 844 -31.62 -17.40 -25.08
CA LYS A 844 -30.42 -16.55 -25.24
C LYS A 844 -30.10 -15.83 -23.93
N ILE A 845 -28.81 -15.75 -23.58
CA ILE A 845 -28.31 -14.88 -22.51
C ILE A 845 -27.12 -14.08 -23.05
N SER A 846 -27.20 -12.75 -23.06
CA SER A 846 -26.16 -11.87 -23.65
C SER A 846 -25.73 -10.72 -22.76
N LYS A 847 -24.51 -10.20 -22.99
CA LYS A 847 -23.92 -9.07 -22.25
C LYS A 847 -23.46 -7.95 -23.19
N ASN A 848 -23.96 -6.74 -22.95
CA ASN A 848 -23.69 -5.52 -23.72
C ASN A 848 -23.11 -4.40 -22.84
#